data_AF-A0A812IPJ4-F1
#
_entry.id   AF-A0A812IPJ4-F1
#
_cell.length_a   1.000
_cell.length_b   1.000
_cell.length_c   1.000
_cell.angle_alpha   90.00
_cell.angle_beta   90.00
_cell.angle_gamma   90.00
#
_symmetry.space_group_name_H-M   'P 1'
#
loop_
_entity.id
_entity.type
_entity.pdbx_description
1 polymer ?
#
loop_
_entity_poly.entity_id
_entity_poly.type
_entity_poly.pdbx_seq_one_letter_code
_entity_poly.pdbx_strand_id
1 'polypeptide(L)'
;MGGVVIVVLVLAYLAWVAGSQPQLAWSMFGALAALALVGLWDDLAGLSARLRLLVHAGAASLALWGLQLDLAWLWLACIWLGLMWFINLYNFMDGIDGLAACQALVFCLGIQWLAVGVPGWSGDLLWLLGGVTLAFCGFNWPPAKIFMGDVGSGFLGLLLGVVALYVWQSFAVPLVASLILLAVFWFDATYTLCVRIATQQEFTQAHRSHMYQQLAQRQGHLWTTSAFLIFSLCWLLPMAWLAVEFADTLLSQAIAVITDAVMLPVALWSAFALRLGEWNPQVVSYWPAFVVCVCVAIPVFGRLGLYRQVIRYMGNHAMVAVGVGTFLAALAVAVVPFMLQLKGFPRSVPAIFWLLALVYVSGSRFAVRAFIQRQGKGPARQPVIIYGAGSNGVELSRLLKQQGEYQAIAFLDDNRKLQRSSIDGVYVYAPKDLTQLLRDTKARQVFVAITQDSKIRRDILDFLSEFSIRVRLIPDIADLVNGRESLANLRDVGIEDLLGRTEVEGLPHLLSKSVAGKAVLVTGAGGSIGSELCRQILHQQPQLLVLLDQSEYGLYEIQRELTGLVLQVENPPTLVAVLGSVTNNALLKRVFEQYQIETVYHAAAYKHVSLVENNVIQGLKNNTFGTLYCAQAAMDAGVNHFILISTDKAVRTSSVMGASKRLAEMVLQALQSHSSHTCFSMVRFGNVLGSSGSVVPLFSEQIDKGGPLTVTHPDVTRYFMSIPEAAQLVLQAASMSEGGDIFLLDMGSPVKILDLAHRMVHLKGYSIKNEENPEGDIEIQFTGLKPGEKLHEELLVSGDVVGTAHRKIMRAQEGHPPWTELRGALNTLEQACDTYDYDAVKTFIEGLVEGADLESQLGDLTPRAAVVEIKPRATDDPAKKT
;
A
#
# COMPACT_ATOMS: atom_id res chain seq x y z
N MET A 1 -8.00 -39.25 31.45
CA MET A 1 -8.12 -37.78 31.61
C MET A 1 -8.39 -37.17 30.26
N GLY A 2 -9.47 -36.40 30.12
CA GLY A 2 -9.90 -35.88 28.82
C GLY A 2 -9.04 -34.73 28.30
N GLY A 3 -8.35 -34.01 29.20
CA GLY A 3 -7.42 -32.93 28.86
C GLY A 3 -6.27 -33.36 27.95
N VAL A 4 -5.84 -34.62 28.03
CA VAL A 4 -4.74 -35.17 27.20
C VAL A 4 -5.05 -35.07 25.70
N VAL A 5 -6.32 -35.26 25.30
CA VAL A 5 -6.71 -35.17 23.88
C VAL A 5 -6.61 -33.73 23.39
N ILE A 6 -7.03 -32.75 24.21
CA ILE A 6 -6.89 -31.32 23.91
C ILE A 6 -5.41 -30.96 23.73
N VAL A 7 -4.57 -31.40 24.66
CA VAL A 7 -3.12 -31.16 24.62
C VAL A 7 -2.49 -31.73 23.34
N VAL A 8 -2.73 -33.00 23.03
CA VAL A 8 -2.10 -33.68 21.88
C VAL A 8 -2.48 -32.99 20.56
N LEU A 9 -3.75 -32.68 20.36
CA LEU A 9 -4.22 -32.06 19.12
C LEU A 9 -3.67 -30.64 18.94
N VAL A 10 -3.63 -29.84 20.01
CA VAL A 10 -3.08 -28.47 19.95
C VAL A 10 -1.56 -28.48 19.78
N LEU A 11 -0.83 -29.36 20.46
CA LEU A 11 0.63 -29.48 20.27
C LEU A 11 0.99 -29.97 18.87
N ALA A 12 0.24 -30.93 18.31
CA ALA A 12 0.42 -31.38 16.94
C ALA A 12 0.18 -30.24 15.93
N TYR A 13 -0.83 -29.41 16.17
CA TYR A 13 -1.09 -28.23 15.35
C TYR A 13 0.04 -27.19 15.44
N LEU A 14 0.53 -26.88 16.65
CA LEU A 14 1.65 -25.95 16.84
C LEU A 14 2.94 -26.45 16.17
N ALA A 15 3.21 -27.76 16.20
CA ALA A 15 4.33 -28.36 15.51
C ALA A 15 4.22 -28.24 13.98
N TRP A 16 2.99 -28.34 13.43
CA TRP A 16 2.74 -28.15 11.99
C TRP A 16 2.94 -26.69 11.56
N VAL A 17 2.44 -25.73 12.36
CA VAL A 17 2.55 -24.29 12.08
C VAL A 17 4.00 -23.77 12.18
N ALA A 18 4.87 -24.48 12.91
CA ALA A 18 6.26 -24.09 13.11
C ALA A 18 7.08 -23.92 11.81
N GLY A 19 6.62 -24.48 10.68
CA GLY A 19 7.22 -24.23 9.36
C GLY A 19 7.00 -22.80 8.82
N SER A 20 5.98 -22.09 9.32
CA SER A 20 5.60 -20.75 8.85
C SER A 20 5.91 -19.63 9.85
N GLN A 21 5.78 -19.90 11.16
CA GLN A 21 6.04 -18.95 12.26
C GLN A 21 6.88 -19.63 13.35
N PRO A 22 8.18 -19.87 13.10
CA PRO A 22 8.99 -20.78 13.91
C PRO A 22 9.14 -20.32 15.35
N GLN A 23 9.37 -19.03 15.59
CA GLN A 23 9.68 -18.53 16.93
C GLN A 23 8.49 -18.66 17.90
N LEU A 24 7.32 -18.12 17.53
CA LEU A 24 6.12 -18.14 18.36
C LEU A 24 5.54 -19.56 18.51
N ALA A 25 5.55 -20.35 17.44
CA ALA A 25 5.05 -21.73 17.48
C ALA A 25 5.90 -22.61 18.39
N TRP A 26 7.24 -22.55 18.30
CA TRP A 26 8.12 -23.35 19.16
C TRP A 26 8.11 -22.89 20.62
N SER A 27 8.03 -21.58 20.88
CA SER A 27 7.91 -21.08 22.25
C SER A 27 6.60 -21.50 22.90
N MET A 28 5.47 -21.41 22.17
CA MET A 28 4.17 -21.88 22.66
C MET A 28 4.15 -23.38 22.85
N PHE A 29 4.70 -24.15 21.90
CA PHE A 29 4.83 -25.60 22.00
C PHE A 29 5.60 -25.99 23.27
N GLY A 30 6.77 -25.39 23.50
CA GLY A 30 7.59 -25.67 24.67
C GLY A 30 6.90 -25.29 25.99
N ALA A 31 6.27 -24.12 26.05
CA ALA A 31 5.60 -23.63 27.25
C ALA A 31 4.39 -24.51 27.62
N LEU A 32 3.57 -24.86 26.62
CA LEU A 32 2.37 -25.67 26.80
C LEU A 32 2.69 -27.15 27.06
N ALA A 33 3.72 -27.70 26.42
CA ALA A 33 4.18 -29.06 26.70
C ALA A 33 4.73 -29.19 28.13
N ALA A 34 5.48 -28.21 28.61
CA ALA A 34 5.97 -28.19 29.99
C ALA A 34 4.83 -28.18 31.02
N LEU A 35 3.79 -27.38 30.78
CA LEU A 35 2.59 -27.36 31.64
C LEU A 35 1.82 -28.68 31.59
N ALA A 36 1.62 -29.24 30.41
CA ALA A 36 0.91 -30.51 30.27
C ALA A 36 1.66 -31.66 30.96
N LEU A 37 2.98 -31.73 30.84
CA LEU A 37 3.80 -32.75 31.52
C LEU A 37 3.72 -32.64 33.04
N VAL A 38 3.77 -31.41 33.57
CA VAL A 38 3.71 -31.17 35.02
C VAL A 38 2.29 -31.39 35.56
N GLY A 39 1.25 -31.00 34.82
CA GLY A 39 -0.14 -31.32 35.15
C GLY A 39 -0.39 -32.83 35.15
N LEU A 40 0.10 -33.56 34.15
CA LEU A 40 0.00 -35.02 34.11
C LEU A 40 0.75 -35.69 35.26
N TRP A 41 1.90 -35.16 35.67
CA TRP A 41 2.64 -35.67 36.82
C TRP A 41 1.89 -35.39 38.13
N ASP A 42 1.34 -34.19 38.32
CA ASP A 42 0.54 -33.85 39.49
C ASP A 42 -0.70 -34.74 39.60
N ASP A 43 -1.38 -34.97 38.47
CA ASP A 43 -2.53 -35.85 38.33
C ASP A 43 -2.23 -37.33 38.68
N LEU A 44 -1.01 -37.81 38.44
CA LEU A 44 -0.62 -39.21 38.65
C LEU A 44 0.03 -39.48 40.02
N ALA A 45 0.85 -38.55 40.53
CA ALA A 45 1.69 -38.79 41.71
C ALA A 45 1.64 -37.66 42.76
N GLY A 46 0.98 -36.54 42.47
CA GLY A 46 0.97 -35.35 43.32
C GLY A 46 2.32 -34.62 43.32
N LEU A 47 2.28 -33.29 43.23
CA LEU A 47 3.45 -32.44 43.06
C LEU A 47 3.45 -31.27 44.04
N SER A 48 4.63 -30.90 44.52
CA SER A 48 4.76 -29.75 45.43
C SER A 48 4.31 -28.45 44.74
N ALA A 49 3.58 -27.60 45.47
CA ALA A 49 3.09 -26.32 44.95
C ALA A 49 4.24 -25.39 44.47
N ARG A 50 5.42 -25.50 45.08
CA ARG A 50 6.62 -24.74 44.68
C ARG A 50 7.10 -25.13 43.28
N LEU A 51 7.15 -26.43 42.99
CA LEU A 51 7.59 -26.92 41.68
C LEU A 51 6.56 -26.58 40.59
N ARG A 52 5.25 -26.65 40.90
CA ARG A 52 4.18 -26.19 39.98
C ARG A 52 4.31 -24.71 39.64
N LEU A 53 4.45 -23.85 40.66
CA LEU A 53 4.62 -22.41 40.47
C LEU A 53 5.89 -22.06 39.66
N LEU A 54 7.00 -22.77 39.88
CA LEU A 54 8.23 -22.58 39.10
C LEU A 54 8.04 -22.93 37.62
N VAL A 55 7.33 -24.00 37.32
CA VAL A 55 7.02 -24.37 35.93
C VAL A 55 6.04 -23.37 35.31
N HIS A 56 5.02 -22.92 36.05
CA HIS A 56 4.08 -21.89 35.55
C HIS A 56 4.82 -20.58 35.23
N ALA A 57 5.75 -20.16 36.11
CA ALA A 57 6.63 -19.02 35.89
C ALA A 57 7.50 -19.18 34.64
N GLY A 58 8.14 -20.34 34.47
CA GLY A 58 8.97 -20.64 33.30
C GLY A 58 8.17 -20.66 32.00
N ALA A 59 6.98 -21.28 32.02
CA ALA A 59 6.08 -21.34 30.87
C ALA A 59 5.55 -19.95 30.47
N ALA A 60 5.18 -19.11 31.44
CA ALA A 60 4.77 -17.72 31.18
C ALA A 60 5.93 -16.90 30.58
N SER A 61 7.16 -17.06 31.08
CA SER A 61 8.35 -16.40 30.52
C SER A 61 8.63 -16.84 29.08
N LEU A 62 8.55 -18.14 28.80
CA LEU A 62 8.79 -18.68 27.45
C LEU A 62 7.70 -18.22 26.46
N ALA A 63 6.44 -18.17 26.90
CA ALA A 63 5.35 -17.65 26.08
C ALA A 63 5.51 -16.15 25.76
N LEU A 64 5.88 -15.32 26.75
CA LEU A 64 6.13 -13.89 26.52
C LEU A 64 7.35 -13.63 25.64
N TRP A 65 8.40 -14.43 25.76
CA TRP A 65 9.56 -14.37 24.87
C TRP A 65 9.19 -14.64 23.40
N GLY A 66 8.25 -15.56 23.18
CA GLY A 66 7.68 -15.84 21.86
C GLY A 66 6.84 -14.71 21.27
N LEU A 67 6.04 -14.03 22.10
CA LEU A 67 5.13 -12.96 21.68
C LEU A 67 5.84 -11.65 21.32
N GLN A 68 7.03 -11.40 21.88
CA GLN A 68 7.81 -10.17 21.62
C GLN A 68 7.01 -8.87 21.80
N LEU A 69 6.30 -8.74 22.93
CA LEU A 69 5.52 -7.54 23.23
C LEU A 69 6.43 -6.31 23.42
N ASP A 70 6.19 -5.25 22.64
CA ASP A 70 6.89 -3.97 22.75
C ASP A 70 6.30 -3.10 23.89
N LEU A 71 6.60 -3.49 25.12
CA LEU A 71 6.11 -2.84 26.34
C LEU A 71 7.24 -2.55 27.31
N ALA A 72 7.08 -1.49 28.11
CA ALA A 72 8.03 -1.22 29.20
C ALA A 72 8.07 -2.39 30.20
N TRP A 73 9.24 -2.63 30.80
CA TRP A 73 9.50 -3.79 31.67
C TRP A 73 8.50 -3.95 32.82
N LEU A 74 7.95 -2.84 33.36
CA LEU A 74 6.91 -2.88 34.39
C LEU A 74 5.62 -3.53 33.88
N TRP A 75 5.19 -3.20 32.65
CA TRP A 75 4.00 -3.78 32.04
C TRP A 75 4.21 -5.25 31.70
N LEU A 76 5.41 -5.61 31.23
CA LEU A 76 5.79 -7.02 31.03
C LEU A 76 5.74 -7.82 32.34
N ALA A 77 6.22 -7.24 33.44
CA ALA A 77 6.13 -7.85 34.77
C ALA A 77 4.67 -8.02 35.23
N CYS A 78 3.81 -7.04 34.99
CA CYS A 78 2.37 -7.14 35.29
C CYS A 78 1.68 -8.23 34.46
N ILE A 79 1.98 -8.32 33.16
CA ILE A 79 1.42 -9.36 32.28
C ILE A 79 1.93 -10.75 32.70
N TRP A 80 3.21 -10.87 33.04
CA TRP A 80 3.80 -12.11 33.53
C TRP A 80 3.12 -12.60 34.81
N LEU A 81 2.92 -11.71 35.80
CA LEU A 81 2.14 -12.02 37.00
C LEU A 81 0.69 -12.37 36.67
N GLY A 82 0.08 -11.66 35.72
CA GLY A 82 -1.29 -11.92 35.26
C GLY A 82 -1.46 -13.29 34.61
N LEU A 83 -0.53 -13.71 33.75
CA LEU A 83 -0.52 -15.05 33.15
C LEU A 83 -0.35 -16.14 34.21
N MET A 84 0.62 -15.98 35.11
CA MET A 84 0.80 -16.92 36.23
C MET A 84 -0.44 -17.03 37.10
N TRP A 85 -1.08 -15.89 37.41
CA TRP A 85 -2.32 -15.86 38.15
C TRP A 85 -3.42 -16.61 37.41
N PHE A 86 -3.61 -16.31 36.12
CA PHE A 86 -4.68 -16.87 35.31
C PHE A 86 -4.56 -18.38 35.09
N ILE A 87 -3.34 -18.93 34.93
CA ILE A 87 -3.11 -20.40 34.87
C ILE A 87 -3.67 -21.08 36.12
N ASN A 88 -3.33 -20.54 37.30
CA ASN A 88 -3.79 -21.11 38.57
C ASN A 88 -5.30 -20.92 38.77
N LEU A 89 -5.85 -19.76 38.38
CA LEU A 89 -7.28 -19.52 38.42
C LEU A 89 -8.05 -20.52 37.57
N TYR A 90 -7.60 -20.75 36.33
CA TYR A 90 -8.26 -21.68 35.42
C TYR A 90 -8.24 -23.10 35.98
N ASN A 91 -7.13 -23.52 36.58
CA ASN A 91 -7.04 -24.81 37.25
C ASN A 91 -8.05 -24.92 38.42
N PHE A 92 -8.16 -23.88 39.26
CA PHE A 92 -9.15 -23.87 40.34
C PHE A 92 -10.60 -23.91 39.87
N MET A 93 -10.90 -23.41 38.67
CA MET A 93 -12.26 -23.37 38.10
C MET A 93 -12.69 -24.70 37.45
N ASP A 94 -11.77 -25.66 37.25
CA ASP A 94 -12.07 -27.01 36.74
C ASP A 94 -12.77 -27.92 37.78
N GLY A 95 -13.11 -27.39 38.96
CA GLY A 95 -13.81 -28.10 40.02
C GLY A 95 -15.30 -28.38 39.77
N ILE A 96 -15.86 -27.94 38.64
CA ILE A 96 -17.24 -28.23 38.21
C ILE A 96 -17.25 -28.79 36.78
N ASP A 97 -18.07 -29.84 36.61
CA ASP A 97 -18.46 -30.42 35.34
C ASP A 97 -18.88 -29.37 34.30
N GLY A 98 -18.15 -29.31 33.20
CA GLY A 98 -18.51 -28.54 32.01
C GLY A 98 -18.13 -27.06 32.06
N LEU A 99 -17.83 -26.47 33.23
CA LEU A 99 -17.60 -25.03 33.34
C LEU A 99 -16.34 -24.57 32.59
N ALA A 100 -15.19 -25.24 32.84
CA ALA A 100 -13.93 -24.94 32.17
C ALA A 100 -14.00 -25.17 30.65
N ALA A 101 -14.65 -26.24 30.20
CA ALA A 101 -14.79 -26.54 28.78
C ALA A 101 -15.72 -25.53 28.07
N CYS A 102 -16.86 -25.19 28.67
CA CYS A 102 -17.81 -24.21 28.14
C CYS A 102 -17.18 -22.82 28.04
N GLN A 103 -16.38 -22.44 29.04
CA GLN A 103 -15.74 -21.13 29.05
C GLN A 103 -14.67 -21.00 27.95
N ALA A 104 -13.85 -22.03 27.72
CA ALA A 104 -12.91 -22.06 26.61
C ALA A 104 -13.64 -21.95 25.26
N LEU A 105 -14.76 -22.66 25.10
CA LEU A 105 -15.57 -22.61 23.90
C LEU A 105 -16.14 -21.20 23.64
N VAL A 106 -16.74 -20.56 24.65
CA VAL A 106 -17.27 -19.19 24.50
C VAL A 106 -16.16 -18.20 24.17
N PHE A 107 -14.99 -18.34 24.80
CA PHE A 107 -13.85 -17.49 24.46
C PHE A 107 -13.42 -17.68 22.99
N CYS A 108 -13.28 -18.91 22.52
CA CYS A 108 -12.83 -19.18 21.14
C CYS A 108 -13.82 -18.64 20.10
N LEU A 109 -15.11 -18.94 20.26
CA LEU A 109 -16.16 -18.45 19.37
C LEU A 109 -16.32 -16.93 19.47
N GLY A 110 -16.20 -16.37 20.68
CA GLY A 110 -16.28 -14.95 20.92
C GLY A 110 -15.15 -14.19 20.23
N ILE A 111 -13.91 -14.64 20.35
CA ILE A 111 -12.77 -14.02 19.65
C ILE A 111 -12.90 -14.16 18.13
N GLN A 112 -13.33 -15.33 17.63
CA GLN A 112 -13.59 -15.51 16.20
C GLN A 112 -14.64 -14.53 15.66
N TRP A 113 -15.68 -14.25 16.46
CA TRP A 113 -16.70 -13.28 16.09
C TRP A 113 -16.21 -11.82 16.19
N LEU A 114 -15.55 -11.46 17.30
CA LEU A 114 -15.07 -10.09 17.56
C LEU A 114 -13.96 -9.63 16.62
N ALA A 115 -13.14 -10.55 16.11
CA ALA A 115 -12.06 -10.27 15.18
C ALA A 115 -12.41 -10.53 13.70
N VAL A 116 -13.71 -10.69 13.37
CA VAL A 116 -14.21 -10.99 12.00
C VAL A 116 -13.46 -12.16 11.35
N GLY A 117 -13.32 -13.27 12.07
CA GLY A 117 -12.58 -14.43 11.62
C GLY A 117 -11.08 -14.14 11.53
N VAL A 118 -10.35 -14.44 12.61
CA VAL A 118 -8.89 -14.29 12.63
C VAL A 118 -8.30 -15.11 11.45
N PRO A 119 -7.60 -14.51 10.47
CA PRO A 119 -7.07 -15.27 9.35
C PRO A 119 -5.79 -16.02 9.73
N GLY A 120 -5.49 -17.08 8.97
CA GLY A 120 -4.26 -17.87 9.10
C GLY A 120 -4.21 -18.74 10.35
N TRP A 121 -2.99 -19.09 10.77
CA TRP A 121 -2.75 -20.14 11.76
C TRP A 121 -3.37 -19.89 13.14
N SER A 122 -3.50 -18.62 13.55
CA SER A 122 -4.13 -18.26 14.82
C SER A 122 -5.65 -18.45 14.81
N GLY A 123 -6.29 -18.29 13.65
CA GLY A 123 -7.71 -18.58 13.46
C GLY A 123 -7.98 -20.07 13.45
N ASP A 124 -7.16 -20.81 12.71
CA ASP A 124 -7.19 -22.27 12.68
C ASP A 124 -6.99 -22.86 14.08
N LEU A 125 -6.06 -22.30 14.88
CA LEU A 125 -5.86 -22.70 16.28
C LEU A 125 -7.12 -22.46 17.15
N LEU A 126 -7.79 -21.32 16.97
CA LEU A 126 -9.04 -20.99 17.67
C LEU A 126 -10.20 -21.91 17.25
N TRP A 127 -10.31 -22.24 15.97
CA TRP A 127 -11.31 -23.20 15.46
C TRP A 127 -11.03 -24.62 15.94
N LEU A 128 -9.77 -25.05 15.92
CA LEU A 128 -9.34 -26.32 16.47
C LEU A 128 -9.66 -26.39 17.97
N LEU A 129 -9.26 -25.38 18.74
CA LEU A 129 -9.49 -25.34 20.18
C LEU A 129 -10.99 -25.33 20.51
N GLY A 130 -11.77 -24.50 19.80
CA GLY A 130 -13.23 -24.48 19.92
C GLY A 130 -13.88 -25.82 19.58
N GLY A 131 -13.45 -26.47 18.50
CA GLY A 131 -13.96 -27.77 18.08
C GLY A 131 -13.64 -28.90 19.07
N VAL A 132 -12.39 -28.96 19.57
CA VAL A 132 -11.97 -29.99 20.51
C VAL A 132 -12.60 -29.76 21.90
N THR A 133 -12.73 -28.51 22.34
CA THR A 133 -13.41 -28.18 23.61
C THR A 133 -14.92 -28.44 23.53
N LEU A 134 -15.58 -28.16 22.40
CA LEU A 134 -16.97 -28.54 22.15
C LEU A 134 -17.17 -30.06 22.19
N ALA A 135 -16.29 -30.82 21.53
CA ALA A 135 -16.34 -32.28 21.58
C ALA A 135 -16.13 -32.80 23.01
N PHE A 136 -15.19 -32.20 23.76
CA PHE A 136 -14.95 -32.55 25.15
C PHE A 136 -16.12 -32.16 26.07
N CYS A 137 -16.81 -31.03 25.82
CA CYS A 137 -18.03 -30.66 26.52
C CYS A 137 -19.06 -31.79 26.49
N GLY A 138 -19.21 -32.55 25.40
CA GLY A 138 -20.12 -33.70 25.34
C GLY A 138 -19.83 -34.81 26.37
N PHE A 139 -18.58 -34.95 26.80
CA PHE A 139 -18.15 -35.92 27.83
C PHE A 139 -18.02 -35.30 29.22
N ASN A 140 -17.80 -33.98 29.29
CA ASN A 140 -17.62 -33.24 30.53
C ASN A 140 -18.91 -32.52 31.00
N TRP A 141 -19.99 -32.57 30.21
CA TRP A 141 -21.28 -31.99 30.57
C TRP A 141 -21.87 -32.65 31.82
N PRO A 142 -22.44 -31.89 32.78
CA PRO A 142 -23.01 -32.45 34.00
C PRO A 142 -24.07 -33.54 33.74
N PRO A 143 -23.92 -34.76 34.30
CA PRO A 143 -22.79 -35.27 35.08
C PRO A 143 -21.61 -35.72 34.19
N ALA A 144 -20.40 -35.27 34.52
CA ALA A 144 -19.21 -35.54 33.72
C ALA A 144 -18.85 -37.04 33.71
N LYS A 145 -18.62 -37.58 32.51
CA LYS A 145 -18.07 -38.93 32.28
C LYS A 145 -16.54 -38.93 32.30
N ILE A 146 -15.95 -37.81 31.89
CA ILE A 146 -14.50 -37.62 31.81
C ILE A 146 -14.15 -36.24 32.37
N PHE A 147 -13.21 -36.19 33.31
CA PHE A 147 -12.66 -34.96 33.89
C PHE A 147 -11.48 -34.44 33.06
N MET A 148 -11.30 -33.12 33.07
CA MET A 148 -10.24 -32.44 32.32
C MET A 148 -8.88 -32.67 32.99
N GLY A 149 -8.82 -32.50 34.32
CA GLY A 149 -7.62 -32.73 35.13
C GLY A 149 -6.61 -31.59 35.00
N ASP A 150 -5.60 -31.57 35.87
CA ASP A 150 -4.59 -30.51 35.92
C ASP A 150 -3.79 -30.44 34.61
N VAL A 151 -3.61 -31.59 33.93
CA VAL A 151 -3.04 -31.68 32.58
C VAL A 151 -3.75 -30.81 31.54
N GLY A 152 -5.08 -30.66 31.64
CA GLY A 152 -5.89 -29.90 30.68
C GLY A 152 -6.21 -28.48 31.14
N SER A 153 -6.51 -28.30 32.43
CA SER A 153 -6.96 -27.01 32.97
C SER A 153 -5.84 -25.97 33.00
N GLY A 154 -4.64 -26.33 33.47
CA GLY A 154 -3.46 -25.45 33.46
C GLY A 154 -2.99 -25.13 32.04
N PHE A 155 -3.08 -26.12 31.14
CA PHE A 155 -2.80 -25.97 29.71
C PHE A 155 -3.73 -24.94 29.05
N LEU A 156 -5.04 -25.06 29.25
CA LEU A 156 -6.03 -24.11 28.73
C LEU A 156 -5.85 -22.71 29.33
N GLY A 157 -5.52 -22.62 30.62
CA GLY A 157 -5.24 -21.36 31.29
C GLY A 157 -4.12 -20.56 30.60
N LEU A 158 -2.97 -21.18 30.32
CA LEU A 158 -1.90 -20.49 29.59
C LEU A 158 -2.32 -20.20 28.14
N LEU A 159 -2.89 -21.18 27.44
CA LEU A 159 -3.24 -21.05 26.02
C LEU A 159 -4.20 -19.88 25.78
N LEU A 160 -5.29 -19.79 26.54
CA LEU A 160 -6.28 -18.71 26.41
C LEU A 160 -5.68 -17.34 26.78
N GLY A 161 -4.82 -17.28 27.80
CA GLY A 161 -4.13 -16.05 28.19
C GLY A 161 -3.15 -15.56 27.11
N VAL A 162 -2.39 -16.47 26.50
CA VAL A 162 -1.48 -16.15 25.39
C VAL A 162 -2.24 -15.74 24.14
N VAL A 163 -3.34 -16.43 23.81
CA VAL A 163 -4.21 -16.06 22.69
C VAL A 163 -4.83 -14.68 22.90
N ALA A 164 -5.26 -14.32 24.12
CA ALA A 164 -5.76 -12.98 24.43
C ALA A 164 -4.70 -11.89 24.16
N LEU A 165 -3.44 -12.13 24.53
CA LEU A 165 -2.34 -11.20 24.29
C LEU A 165 -1.96 -11.12 22.80
N TYR A 166 -1.87 -12.27 22.13
CA TYR A 166 -1.58 -12.35 20.70
C TYR A 166 -2.63 -11.62 19.87
N VAL A 167 -3.91 -11.81 20.22
CA VAL A 167 -5.02 -11.18 19.50
C VAL A 167 -5.04 -9.66 19.72
N TRP A 168 -4.71 -9.20 20.93
CA TRP A 168 -4.54 -7.77 21.21
C TRP A 168 -3.38 -7.13 20.43
N GLN A 169 -2.28 -7.86 20.25
CA GLN A 169 -1.12 -7.37 19.50
C GLN A 169 -1.36 -7.38 17.99
N SER A 170 -2.07 -8.40 17.49
CA SER A 170 -2.14 -8.72 16.05
C SER A 170 -3.45 -8.30 15.38
N PHE A 171 -4.52 -8.05 16.14
CA PHE A 171 -5.85 -7.70 15.63
C PHE A 171 -6.43 -6.52 16.40
N ALA A 172 -7.45 -5.86 15.82
CA ALA A 172 -8.12 -4.69 16.41
C ALA A 172 -9.07 -5.04 17.58
N VAL A 173 -8.75 -6.06 18.37
CA VAL A 173 -9.52 -6.46 19.55
C VAL A 173 -8.75 -5.98 20.79
N PRO A 174 -9.31 -5.07 21.60
CA PRO A 174 -8.63 -4.61 22.81
C PRO A 174 -8.54 -5.75 23.83
N LEU A 175 -7.43 -5.79 24.59
CA LEU A 175 -7.22 -6.81 25.64
C LEU A 175 -8.40 -6.90 26.63
N VAL A 176 -9.06 -5.75 26.91
CA VAL A 176 -10.25 -5.68 27.77
C VAL A 176 -11.40 -6.55 27.25
N ALA A 177 -11.61 -6.66 25.94
CA ALA A 177 -12.65 -7.52 25.38
C ALA A 177 -12.39 -9.01 25.69
N SER A 178 -11.14 -9.47 25.54
CA SER A 178 -10.74 -10.82 25.91
C SER A 178 -10.87 -11.07 27.43
N LEU A 179 -10.54 -10.08 28.26
CA LEU A 179 -10.71 -10.16 29.72
C LEU A 179 -12.18 -10.16 30.15
N ILE A 180 -13.08 -9.48 29.42
CA ILE A 180 -14.53 -9.52 29.64
C ILE A 180 -15.05 -10.93 29.33
N LEU A 181 -14.64 -11.53 28.21
CA LEU A 181 -15.03 -12.90 27.88
C LEU A 181 -14.61 -13.87 28.99
N LEU A 182 -13.44 -13.67 29.62
CA LEU A 182 -12.90 -14.48 30.72
C LEU A 182 -13.33 -14.02 32.13
N ALA A 183 -14.27 -13.06 32.23
CA ALA A 183 -14.60 -12.39 33.50
C ALA A 183 -15.09 -13.33 34.60
N VAL A 184 -15.80 -14.40 34.22
CA VAL A 184 -16.31 -15.40 35.17
C VAL A 184 -15.21 -15.92 36.11
N PHE A 185 -13.99 -16.09 35.60
CA PHE A 185 -12.93 -16.81 36.31
C PHE A 185 -12.18 -15.88 37.25
N TRP A 186 -11.77 -14.71 36.75
CA TRP A 186 -11.02 -13.78 37.59
C TRP A 186 -11.92 -13.00 38.54
N PHE A 187 -13.19 -12.73 38.21
CA PHE A 187 -14.10 -12.05 39.13
C PHE A 187 -14.44 -12.92 40.35
N ASP A 188 -14.82 -14.19 40.15
CA ASP A 188 -15.15 -15.11 41.26
C ASP A 188 -13.93 -15.31 42.19
N ALA A 189 -12.76 -15.57 41.62
CA ALA A 189 -11.55 -15.75 42.38
C ALA A 189 -11.11 -14.48 43.14
N THR A 190 -11.19 -13.31 42.49
CA THR A 190 -10.84 -12.03 43.12
C THR A 190 -11.82 -11.69 44.23
N TYR A 191 -13.12 -11.85 43.99
CA TYR A 191 -14.16 -11.63 45.00
C TYR A 191 -13.94 -12.56 46.21
N THR A 192 -13.72 -13.84 45.97
CA THR A 192 -13.48 -14.84 47.03
C THR A 192 -12.25 -14.48 47.86
N LEU A 193 -11.16 -14.05 47.21
CA LEU A 193 -9.94 -13.62 47.90
C LEU A 193 -10.18 -12.35 48.74
N CYS A 194 -10.85 -11.34 48.17
CA CYS A 194 -11.17 -10.10 48.89
C CYS A 194 -12.03 -10.36 50.12
N VAL A 195 -13.04 -11.22 50.01
CA VAL A 195 -13.90 -11.59 51.15
C VAL A 195 -13.11 -12.31 52.24
N ARG A 196 -12.18 -13.21 51.89
CA ARG A 196 -11.32 -13.90 52.86
C ARG A 196 -10.37 -12.94 53.58
N ILE A 197 -9.76 -12.01 52.85
CA ILE A 197 -8.90 -10.97 53.42
C ILE A 197 -9.72 -10.10 54.39
N ALA A 198 -10.92 -9.67 53.98
CA ALA A 198 -11.81 -8.88 54.82
C ALA A 198 -12.29 -9.63 56.07
N THR A 199 -12.36 -10.96 56.02
CA THR A 199 -12.77 -11.84 57.13
C THR A 199 -11.60 -12.45 57.91
N GLN A 200 -10.36 -11.99 57.67
CA GLN A 200 -9.12 -12.47 58.32
C GLN A 200 -8.89 -13.99 58.22
N GLN A 201 -9.36 -14.62 57.15
CA GLN A 201 -9.08 -16.04 56.90
C GLN A 201 -7.71 -16.22 56.23
N GLU A 202 -7.00 -17.31 56.55
CA GLU A 202 -5.72 -17.62 55.89
C GLU A 202 -5.92 -17.82 54.39
N PHE A 203 -5.44 -16.88 53.56
CA PHE A 203 -5.58 -16.92 52.11
C PHE A 203 -4.64 -17.94 51.44
N THR A 204 -3.68 -18.48 52.18
CA THR A 204 -2.66 -19.42 51.69
C THR A 204 -3.08 -20.89 51.73
N GLN A 205 -4.20 -21.23 52.37
CA GLN A 205 -4.72 -22.61 52.43
C GLN A 205 -5.76 -22.89 51.33
N ALA A 206 -5.76 -24.12 50.82
CA ALA A 206 -6.75 -24.59 49.85
C ALA A 206 -8.17 -24.47 50.41
N HIS A 207 -9.13 -24.01 49.59
CA HIS A 207 -10.46 -23.68 50.06
C HIS A 207 -11.58 -24.00 49.07
N ARG A 208 -12.79 -24.19 49.58
CA ARG A 208 -14.00 -24.51 48.80
C ARG A 208 -15.07 -23.40 48.83
N SER A 209 -14.64 -22.15 48.94
CA SER A 209 -15.53 -20.99 49.16
C SER A 209 -15.82 -20.18 47.89
N HIS A 210 -15.45 -20.64 46.70
CA HIS A 210 -15.74 -19.92 45.46
C HIS A 210 -17.25 -19.82 45.22
N MET A 211 -17.70 -18.72 44.60
CA MET A 211 -19.11 -18.49 44.31
C MET A 211 -19.67 -19.62 43.44
N TYR A 212 -18.91 -20.10 42.46
CA TYR A 212 -19.32 -21.22 41.62
C TYR A 212 -19.53 -22.51 42.44
N GLN A 213 -18.67 -22.80 43.42
CA GLN A 213 -18.76 -24.00 44.27
C GLN A 213 -19.94 -23.93 45.23
N GLN A 214 -20.18 -22.77 45.83
CA GLN A 214 -21.34 -22.54 46.69
C GLN A 214 -22.65 -22.69 45.92
N LEU A 215 -22.68 -22.21 44.68
CA LEU A 215 -23.84 -22.29 43.81
C LEU A 215 -24.12 -23.74 43.37
N ALA A 216 -23.08 -24.49 43.02
CA ALA A 216 -23.21 -25.90 42.64
C ALA A 216 -23.60 -26.81 43.80
N GLN A 217 -23.13 -26.54 45.02
CA GLN A 217 -23.60 -27.25 46.21
C GLN A 217 -25.09 -27.01 46.50
N ARG A 218 -25.63 -25.83 46.13
CA ARG A 218 -27.04 -25.48 46.38
C ARG A 218 -27.98 -25.92 45.26
N GLN A 219 -27.59 -25.75 44.00
CA GLN A 219 -28.46 -25.89 42.82
C GLN A 219 -28.03 -27.02 41.87
N GLY A 220 -26.88 -27.67 42.15
CA GLY A 220 -26.30 -28.71 41.30
C GLY A 220 -25.40 -28.16 40.18
N HIS A 221 -24.57 -29.05 39.63
CA HIS A 221 -23.57 -28.72 38.61
C HIS A 221 -24.25 -28.29 37.29
N LEU A 222 -25.33 -28.98 36.89
CA LEU A 222 -26.07 -28.68 35.66
C LEU A 222 -26.60 -27.24 35.64
N TRP A 223 -27.24 -26.82 36.73
CA TRP A 223 -27.81 -25.48 36.83
C TRP A 223 -26.71 -24.42 36.83
N THR A 224 -25.65 -24.65 37.60
CA THR A 224 -24.52 -23.71 37.74
C THR A 224 -23.83 -23.49 36.39
N THR A 225 -23.42 -24.57 35.71
CA THR A 225 -22.77 -24.49 34.39
C THR A 225 -23.68 -23.83 33.35
N SER A 226 -24.98 -24.15 33.36
CA SER A 226 -25.95 -23.52 32.44
C SER A 226 -26.12 -22.02 32.71
N ALA A 227 -26.20 -21.61 33.98
CA ALA A 227 -26.34 -20.21 34.36
C ALA A 227 -25.12 -19.37 33.95
N PHE A 228 -23.90 -19.88 34.16
CA PHE A 228 -22.68 -19.23 33.70
C PHE A 228 -22.58 -19.17 32.18
N LEU A 229 -22.96 -20.24 31.46
CA LEU A 229 -22.98 -20.24 30.00
C LEU A 229 -23.97 -19.19 29.44
N ILE A 230 -25.18 -19.12 30.00
CA ILE A 230 -26.17 -18.09 29.62
C ILE A 230 -25.64 -16.68 29.93
N PHE A 231 -25.02 -16.48 31.10
CA PHE A 231 -24.42 -15.19 31.44
C PHE A 231 -23.28 -14.81 30.48
N SER A 232 -22.41 -15.74 30.12
CA SER A 232 -21.32 -15.50 29.17
C SER A 232 -21.83 -15.14 27.78
N LEU A 233 -22.89 -15.81 27.29
CA LEU A 233 -23.47 -15.55 25.96
C LEU A 233 -24.35 -14.30 25.91
N CYS A 234 -25.22 -14.10 26.90
CA CYS A 234 -26.20 -13.01 26.90
C CYS A 234 -25.66 -11.69 27.48
N TRP A 235 -24.57 -11.73 28.24
CA TRP A 235 -24.02 -10.54 28.91
C TRP A 235 -22.57 -10.26 28.53
N LEU A 236 -21.65 -11.20 28.76
CA LEU A 236 -20.22 -10.95 28.55
C LEU A 236 -19.87 -10.79 27.07
N LEU A 237 -20.46 -11.58 26.18
CA LEU A 237 -20.21 -11.49 24.74
C LEU A 237 -20.68 -10.14 24.14
N PRO A 238 -21.92 -9.64 24.39
CA PRO A 238 -22.30 -8.28 24.02
C PRO A 238 -21.43 -7.19 24.63
N MET A 239 -21.00 -7.33 25.90
CA MET A 239 -20.10 -6.37 26.53
C MET A 239 -18.70 -6.36 25.88
N ALA A 240 -18.20 -7.52 25.49
CA ALA A 240 -16.93 -7.63 24.76
C ALA A 240 -17.02 -7.00 23.37
N TRP A 241 -18.17 -7.13 22.69
CA TRP A 241 -18.43 -6.44 21.42
C TRP A 241 -18.49 -4.92 21.57
N LEU A 242 -19.22 -4.42 22.58
CA LEU A 242 -19.21 -3.00 22.91
C LEU A 242 -17.81 -2.48 23.26
N ALA A 243 -16.98 -3.32 23.91
CA ALA A 243 -15.61 -2.96 24.20
C ALA A 243 -14.74 -2.85 22.94
N VAL A 244 -14.99 -3.64 21.88
CA VAL A 244 -14.31 -3.51 20.57
C VAL A 244 -14.78 -2.24 19.86
N GLU A 245 -16.09 -2.04 19.74
CA GLU A 245 -16.70 -0.90 19.02
C GLU A 245 -16.34 0.46 19.63
N PHE A 246 -16.11 0.49 20.95
CA PHE A 246 -15.88 1.74 21.69
C PHE A 246 -14.57 1.74 22.49
N ALA A 247 -13.59 0.90 22.14
CA ALA A 247 -12.36 0.64 22.90
C ALA A 247 -11.63 1.92 23.34
N ASP A 248 -11.33 2.80 22.38
CA ASP A 248 -10.58 4.04 22.61
C ASP A 248 -11.39 5.09 23.40
N THR A 249 -12.71 4.95 23.36
CA THR A 249 -13.65 5.92 23.89
C THR A 249 -14.04 5.58 25.33
N LEU A 250 -14.28 4.30 25.65
CA LEU A 250 -14.75 3.85 26.96
C LEU A 250 -13.69 3.96 28.06
N LEU A 251 -12.43 3.59 27.77
CA LEU A 251 -11.35 3.71 28.76
C LEU A 251 -11.05 5.18 29.08
N SER A 252 -10.97 6.01 28.04
CA SER A 252 -10.77 7.47 28.17
C SER A 252 -11.93 8.13 28.93
N GLN A 253 -13.17 7.69 28.67
CA GLN A 253 -14.36 8.13 29.39
C GLN A 253 -14.34 7.74 30.87
N ALA A 254 -14.01 6.48 31.17
CA ALA A 254 -13.96 6.00 32.54
C ALA A 254 -12.92 6.77 33.37
N ILE A 255 -11.72 6.98 32.81
CA ILE A 255 -10.66 7.78 33.45
C ILE A 255 -11.13 9.22 33.68
N ALA A 256 -11.78 9.84 32.69
CA ALA A 256 -12.29 11.20 32.81
C ALA A 256 -13.39 11.34 33.88
N VAL A 257 -14.31 10.38 33.95
CA VAL A 257 -15.38 10.33 34.96
C VAL A 257 -14.81 10.12 36.37
N ILE A 258 -13.88 9.19 36.54
CA ILE A 258 -13.22 8.94 37.84
C ILE A 258 -12.45 10.19 38.30
N THR A 259 -11.74 10.84 37.37
CA THR A 259 -11.01 12.08 37.67
C THR A 259 -11.95 13.18 38.15
N ASP A 260 -13.08 13.39 37.48
CA ASP A 260 -14.05 14.43 37.87
C ASP A 260 -14.78 14.09 39.18
N ALA A 261 -15.06 12.81 39.41
CA ALA A 261 -15.64 12.32 40.66
C ALA A 261 -14.77 12.61 41.89
N VAL A 262 -13.45 12.70 41.70
CA VAL A 262 -12.49 13.07 42.76
C VAL A 262 -12.29 14.60 42.81
N MET A 263 -12.10 15.24 41.67
CA MET A 263 -11.74 16.67 41.60
C MET A 263 -12.86 17.59 42.10
N LEU A 264 -14.12 17.23 41.91
CA LEU A 264 -15.26 18.04 42.37
C LEU A 264 -15.35 18.12 43.91
N PRO A 265 -15.29 17.01 44.67
CA PRO A 265 -15.15 17.05 46.12
C PRO A 265 -13.93 17.86 46.59
N VAL A 266 -12.78 17.70 45.94
CA VAL A 266 -11.57 18.45 46.31
C VAL A 266 -11.74 19.95 46.06
N ALA A 267 -12.38 20.35 44.96
CA ALA A 267 -12.70 21.75 44.68
C ALA A 267 -13.67 22.33 45.73
N LEU A 268 -14.65 21.55 46.19
CA LEU A 268 -15.58 21.97 47.24
C LEU A 268 -14.88 22.12 48.60
N TRP A 269 -14.02 21.16 48.96
CA TRP A 269 -13.18 21.26 50.16
C TRP A 269 -12.26 22.48 50.11
N SER A 270 -11.63 22.73 48.95
CA SER A 270 -10.76 23.89 48.73
C SER A 270 -11.54 25.22 48.87
N ALA A 271 -12.80 25.25 48.43
CA ALA A 271 -13.68 26.41 48.61
C ALA A 271 -13.99 26.69 50.10
N PHE A 272 -14.17 25.65 50.92
CA PHE A 272 -14.28 25.79 52.37
C PHE A 272 -12.99 26.29 53.01
N ALA A 273 -11.84 25.73 52.63
CA ALA A 273 -10.54 26.12 53.15
C ALA A 273 -10.24 27.60 52.87
N LEU A 274 -10.47 28.06 51.62
CA LEU A 274 -10.31 29.46 51.24
C LEU A 274 -11.31 30.39 51.95
N ARG A 275 -12.56 29.94 52.13
CA ARG A 275 -13.58 30.77 52.79
C ARG A 275 -13.30 30.95 54.28
N LEU A 276 -12.90 29.88 54.95
CA LEU A 276 -12.67 29.87 56.39
C LEU A 276 -11.26 30.32 56.76
N GLY A 277 -10.34 30.38 55.79
CA GLY A 277 -8.95 30.76 56.02
C GLY A 277 -8.15 29.67 56.77
N GLU A 278 -8.66 28.45 56.79
CA GLU A 278 -8.09 27.31 57.52
C GLU A 278 -7.68 26.22 56.54
N TRP A 279 -6.53 25.59 56.79
CA TRP A 279 -6.05 24.49 55.95
C TRP A 279 -6.89 23.21 56.09
N ASN A 280 -7.50 22.98 57.27
CA ASN A 280 -8.33 21.80 57.51
C ASN A 280 -9.70 22.20 58.10
N PRO A 281 -10.60 22.74 57.26
CA PRO A 281 -11.92 23.16 57.72
C PRO A 281 -12.75 21.96 58.18
N GLN A 282 -13.49 22.09 59.28
CA GLN A 282 -14.41 21.05 59.73
C GLN A 282 -15.65 20.99 58.83
N VAL A 283 -15.59 20.16 57.79
CA VAL A 283 -16.64 20.05 56.75
C VAL A 283 -17.55 18.82 56.90
N VAL A 284 -17.36 18.01 57.95
CA VAL A 284 -18.10 16.75 58.17
C VAL A 284 -19.61 16.99 58.20
N SER A 285 -20.06 18.09 58.83
CA SER A 285 -21.48 18.47 58.88
C SER A 285 -22.08 18.86 57.53
N TYR A 286 -21.26 19.04 56.49
CA TYR A 286 -21.67 19.42 55.14
C TYR A 286 -21.52 18.29 54.11
N TRP A 287 -21.34 17.04 54.55
CA TRP A 287 -21.22 15.87 53.66
C TRP A 287 -22.30 15.74 52.56
N PRO A 288 -23.58 16.16 52.76
CA PRO A 288 -24.57 16.09 51.67
C PRO A 288 -24.19 16.95 50.47
N ALA A 289 -23.51 18.08 50.68
CA ALA A 289 -23.05 18.95 49.59
C ALA A 289 -21.97 18.28 48.71
N PHE A 290 -21.12 17.44 49.31
CA PHE A 290 -20.10 16.66 48.59
C PHE A 290 -20.70 15.53 47.75
N VAL A 291 -21.77 14.89 48.24
CA VAL A 291 -22.50 13.88 47.46
C VAL A 291 -23.25 14.55 46.30
N VAL A 292 -23.95 15.65 46.59
CA VAL A 292 -24.73 16.40 45.59
C VAL A 292 -23.84 16.94 44.47
N CYS A 293 -22.64 17.46 44.77
CA CYS A 293 -21.78 18.02 43.73
C CYS A 293 -21.37 16.96 42.70
N VAL A 294 -21.15 15.71 43.11
CA VAL A 294 -20.81 14.59 42.21
C VAL A 294 -22.05 14.06 41.49
N CYS A 295 -23.13 13.79 42.23
CA CYS A 295 -24.36 13.22 41.69
C CYS A 295 -25.07 14.15 40.69
N VAL A 296 -24.86 15.47 40.79
CA VAL A 296 -25.41 16.44 39.83
C VAL A 296 -24.44 16.67 38.67
N ALA A 297 -23.15 16.90 38.95
CA ALA A 297 -22.20 17.28 37.90
C ALA A 297 -21.92 16.15 36.90
N ILE A 298 -21.74 14.90 37.36
CA ILE A 298 -21.36 13.80 36.46
C ILE A 298 -22.44 13.50 35.41
N PRO A 299 -23.74 13.36 35.76
CA PRO A 299 -24.79 13.17 34.75
C PRO A 299 -24.94 14.37 33.82
N VAL A 300 -24.76 15.60 34.32
CA VAL A 300 -24.81 16.81 33.50
C VAL A 300 -23.65 16.87 32.51
N PHE A 301 -22.43 16.60 32.95
CA PHE A 301 -21.25 16.48 32.07
C PHE A 301 -21.42 15.37 31.04
N GLY A 302 -22.01 14.23 31.42
CA GLY A 302 -22.35 13.16 30.50
C GLY A 302 -23.35 13.58 29.42
N ARG A 303 -24.44 14.25 29.81
CA ARG A 303 -25.47 14.73 28.85
C ARG A 303 -24.98 15.86 27.95
N LEU A 304 -24.13 16.75 28.47
CA LEU A 304 -23.49 17.81 27.69
C LEU A 304 -22.34 17.28 26.81
N GLY A 305 -22.09 15.97 26.81
CA GLY A 305 -21.12 15.32 25.94
C GLY A 305 -19.66 15.53 26.33
N LEU A 306 -19.38 15.98 27.57
CA LEU A 306 -18.02 16.27 28.03
C LEU A 306 -17.12 15.03 27.99
N TYR A 307 -17.67 13.86 28.28
CA TYR A 307 -16.94 12.59 28.21
C TYR A 307 -16.97 11.97 26.82
N ARG A 308 -17.90 12.37 25.94
CA ARG A 308 -18.00 11.85 24.57
C ARG A 308 -16.95 12.47 23.64
N GLN A 309 -16.48 13.68 23.94
CA GLN A 309 -15.40 14.28 23.16
C GLN A 309 -14.07 13.61 23.51
N VAL A 310 -13.57 12.83 22.55
CA VAL A 310 -12.21 12.27 22.57
C VAL A 310 -11.26 13.41 22.95
N ILE A 311 -10.44 13.22 23.98
CA ILE A 311 -9.53 14.22 24.58
C ILE A 311 -8.63 14.93 23.53
N ARG A 312 -8.54 14.36 22.32
CA ARG A 312 -7.85 14.87 21.14
C ARG A 312 -8.56 16.04 20.42
N TYR A 313 -9.88 16.22 20.57
CA TYR A 313 -10.69 17.24 19.90
C TYR A 313 -11.54 18.06 20.89
N MET A 314 -10.90 18.80 21.80
CA MET A 314 -11.61 19.81 22.60
C MET A 314 -11.93 21.03 21.74
N GLY A 315 -13.16 21.11 21.23
CA GLY A 315 -13.70 22.31 20.58
C GLY A 315 -14.38 23.26 21.56
N ASN A 316 -14.94 24.38 21.05
CA ASN A 316 -15.69 25.36 21.84
C ASN A 316 -16.85 24.72 22.64
N HIS A 317 -17.42 23.63 22.14
CA HIS A 317 -18.49 22.88 22.83
C HIS A 317 -18.08 22.29 24.18
N ALA A 318 -16.83 21.81 24.33
CA ALA A 318 -16.36 21.27 25.61
C ALA A 318 -16.25 22.36 26.69
N MET A 319 -15.81 23.56 26.32
CA MET A 319 -15.73 24.69 27.24
C MET A 319 -17.11 25.14 27.72
N VAL A 320 -18.10 25.15 26.82
CA VAL A 320 -19.49 25.41 27.18
C VAL A 320 -20.04 24.33 28.11
N ALA A 321 -19.73 23.05 27.85
CA ALA A 321 -20.15 21.94 28.72
C ALA A 321 -19.57 22.04 30.13
N VAL A 322 -18.28 22.37 30.27
CA VAL A 322 -17.64 22.61 31.57
C VAL A 322 -18.25 23.82 32.27
N GLY A 323 -18.47 24.93 31.55
CA GLY A 323 -19.09 26.14 32.08
C GLY A 323 -20.49 25.91 32.65
N VAL A 324 -21.37 25.33 31.84
CA VAL A 324 -22.75 25.03 32.22
C VAL A 324 -22.81 23.98 33.33
N GLY A 325 -22.04 22.90 33.22
CA GLY A 325 -22.09 21.81 34.18
C GLY A 325 -21.54 22.19 35.56
N THR A 326 -20.44 22.95 35.62
CA THR A 326 -19.92 23.45 36.91
C THR A 326 -20.86 24.49 37.54
N PHE A 327 -21.52 25.32 36.73
CA PHE A 327 -22.52 26.27 37.23
C PHE A 327 -23.74 25.57 37.84
N LEU A 328 -24.28 24.56 37.16
CA LEU A 328 -25.40 23.76 37.69
C LEU A 328 -25.02 22.99 38.96
N ALA A 329 -23.79 22.46 39.03
CA ALA A 329 -23.27 21.83 40.24
C ALA A 329 -23.16 22.84 41.40
N ALA A 330 -22.67 24.06 41.15
CA ALA A 330 -22.59 25.11 42.16
C ALA A 330 -23.97 25.57 42.64
N LEU A 331 -24.95 25.65 41.73
CA LEU A 331 -26.34 25.95 42.08
C LEU A 331 -26.92 24.86 42.99
N ALA A 332 -26.67 23.59 42.69
CA ALA A 332 -27.10 22.48 43.55
C ALA A 332 -26.43 22.52 44.93
N VAL A 333 -25.14 22.85 44.99
CA VAL A 333 -24.39 23.06 46.24
C VAL A 333 -24.88 24.30 47.02
N ALA A 334 -25.53 25.28 46.38
CA ALA A 334 -26.18 26.40 47.07
C ALA A 334 -27.58 26.03 47.60
N VAL A 335 -28.38 25.33 46.79
CA VAL A 335 -29.79 25.03 47.08
C VAL A 335 -29.96 23.90 48.08
N VAL A 336 -29.21 22.80 47.94
CA VAL A 336 -29.43 21.61 48.78
C VAL A 336 -29.09 21.87 50.27
N PRO A 337 -27.96 22.49 50.63
CA PRO A 337 -27.70 22.90 52.01
C PRO A 337 -28.75 23.85 52.59
N PHE A 338 -29.31 24.73 51.76
CA PHE A 338 -30.40 25.63 52.17
C PHE A 338 -31.70 24.87 52.44
N MET A 339 -32.09 23.94 51.56
CA MET A 339 -33.26 23.07 51.73
C MET A 339 -33.15 22.15 52.95
N LEU A 340 -31.95 21.63 53.22
CA LEU A 340 -31.65 20.78 54.38
C LEU A 340 -31.41 21.58 55.67
N GLN A 341 -31.56 22.91 55.64
CA GLN A 341 -31.35 23.81 56.79
C GLN A 341 -29.99 23.59 57.49
N LEU A 342 -28.93 23.32 56.70
CA LEU A 342 -27.58 23.12 57.23
C LEU A 342 -27.05 24.42 57.86
N LYS A 343 -27.09 24.50 59.19
CA LYS A 343 -26.66 25.68 59.95
C LYS A 343 -25.17 25.97 59.71
N GLY A 344 -24.86 27.23 59.47
CA GLY A 344 -23.48 27.70 59.31
C GLY A 344 -22.87 27.49 57.91
N PHE A 345 -23.62 26.97 56.92
CA PHE A 345 -23.10 26.83 55.55
C PHE A 345 -22.76 28.21 54.95
N PRO A 346 -21.49 28.51 54.62
CA PRO A 346 -21.13 29.86 54.18
C PRO A 346 -21.65 30.14 52.76
N ARG A 347 -22.44 31.21 52.60
CA ARG A 347 -23.12 31.57 51.33
C ARG A 347 -22.18 31.85 50.15
N SER A 348 -20.91 32.12 50.41
CA SER A 348 -19.90 32.35 49.37
C SER A 348 -19.20 31.08 48.89
N VAL A 349 -19.33 29.95 49.61
CA VAL A 349 -18.70 28.67 49.22
C VAL A 349 -19.16 28.20 47.84
N PRO A 350 -20.44 28.25 47.45
CA PRO A 350 -20.87 27.84 46.11
C PRO A 350 -20.21 28.67 44.99
N ALA A 351 -20.03 29.98 45.18
CA ALA A 351 -19.39 30.84 44.19
C ALA A 351 -17.88 30.56 44.06
N ILE A 352 -17.19 30.35 45.19
CA ILE A 352 -15.76 29.97 45.20
C ILE A 352 -15.59 28.57 44.60
N PHE A 353 -16.48 27.63 44.93
CA PHE A 353 -16.51 26.28 44.37
C PHE A 353 -16.68 26.30 42.86
N TRP A 354 -17.59 27.12 42.31
CA TRP A 354 -17.78 27.24 40.87
C TRP A 354 -16.47 27.63 40.15
N LEU A 355 -15.77 28.65 40.64
CA LEU A 355 -14.50 29.10 40.07
C LEU A 355 -13.40 28.03 40.18
N LEU A 356 -13.30 27.35 41.31
CA LEU A 356 -12.31 26.27 41.49
C LEU A 356 -12.65 25.04 40.65
N ALA A 357 -13.92 24.67 40.54
CA ALA A 357 -14.36 23.56 39.70
C ALA A 357 -14.09 23.82 38.22
N LEU A 358 -14.28 25.06 37.75
CA LEU A 358 -13.86 25.47 36.40
C LEU A 358 -12.36 25.25 36.18
N VAL A 359 -11.52 25.65 37.14
CA VAL A 359 -10.07 25.49 37.05
C VAL A 359 -9.66 24.02 37.12
N TYR A 360 -10.23 23.22 38.03
CA TYR A 360 -9.81 21.84 38.26
C TYR A 360 -10.26 20.93 37.10
N VAL A 361 -11.51 21.06 36.67
CA VAL A 361 -12.03 20.28 35.54
C VAL A 361 -11.34 20.69 34.24
N SER A 362 -11.23 22.00 33.94
CA SER A 362 -10.52 22.44 32.72
C SER A 362 -9.03 22.09 32.78
N GLY A 363 -8.38 22.31 33.92
CA GLY A 363 -6.97 22.05 34.15
C GLY A 363 -6.60 20.58 33.98
N SER A 364 -7.42 19.65 34.50
CA SER A 364 -7.22 18.21 34.28
C SER A 364 -7.27 17.85 32.79
N ARG A 365 -8.18 18.46 32.01
CA ARG A 365 -8.30 18.20 30.57
C ARG A 365 -7.13 18.77 29.79
N PHE A 366 -6.67 19.98 30.14
CA PHE A 366 -5.46 20.56 29.55
C PHE A 366 -4.21 19.76 29.90
N ALA A 367 -4.08 19.27 31.14
CA ALA A 367 -2.96 18.46 31.59
C ALA A 367 -2.89 17.12 30.86
N VAL A 368 -4.03 16.41 30.76
CA VAL A 368 -4.09 15.15 30.02
C VAL A 368 -3.85 15.38 28.52
N ARG A 369 -4.38 16.46 27.93
CA ARG A 369 -4.07 16.84 26.54
C ARG A 369 -2.59 17.12 26.34
N ALA A 370 -1.96 17.89 27.22
CA ALA A 370 -0.53 18.21 27.14
C ALA A 370 0.33 16.96 27.36
N PHE A 371 -0.09 16.05 28.22
CA PHE A 371 0.58 14.77 28.46
C PHE A 371 0.46 13.82 27.27
N ILE A 372 -0.75 13.67 26.70
CA ILE A 372 -0.99 12.88 25.48
C ILE A 372 -0.27 13.50 24.27
N GLN A 373 -0.20 14.84 24.16
CA GLN A 373 0.60 15.49 23.11
C GLN A 373 2.10 15.31 23.32
N ARG A 374 2.58 15.20 24.57
CA ARG A 374 3.99 14.90 24.89
C ARG A 374 4.35 13.43 24.72
N GLN A 375 3.43 12.50 25.02
CA GLN A 375 3.59 11.06 24.82
C GLN A 375 3.28 10.61 23.40
N GLY A 376 2.51 11.41 22.65
CA GLY A 376 2.31 11.32 21.21
C GLY A 376 3.56 11.67 20.41
N LYS A 377 4.75 11.36 20.93
CA LYS A 377 5.84 10.89 20.10
C LYS A 377 5.40 9.53 19.56
N GLY A 378 4.58 9.57 18.51
CA GLY A 378 4.58 8.49 17.54
C GLY A 378 6.01 8.25 17.02
N PRO A 379 6.22 7.23 16.19
CA PRO A 379 7.51 7.03 15.53
C PRO A 379 8.04 8.36 14.99
N ALA A 380 9.35 8.58 15.09
CA ALA A 380 10.00 9.82 14.70
C ALA A 380 9.48 10.27 13.33
N ARG A 381 8.68 11.36 13.30
CA ARG A 381 8.09 11.86 12.06
C ARG A 381 9.22 12.24 11.12
N GLN A 382 9.17 11.75 9.89
CA GLN A 382 10.23 12.03 8.94
C GLN A 382 10.16 13.52 8.55
N PRO A 383 11.25 14.30 8.75
CA PRO A 383 11.27 15.70 8.38
C PRO A 383 11.28 15.84 6.86
N VAL A 384 10.33 16.62 6.34
CA VAL A 384 10.15 16.86 4.91
C VAL A 384 10.08 18.35 4.62
N ILE A 385 10.71 18.76 3.52
CA ILE A 385 10.61 20.11 2.97
C ILE A 385 9.56 20.08 1.85
N ILE A 386 8.66 21.06 1.80
CA ILE A 386 7.67 21.17 0.72
C ILE A 386 8.11 22.27 -0.25
N TYR A 387 8.28 21.95 -1.52
CA TYR A 387 8.54 22.91 -2.59
C TYR A 387 7.21 23.39 -3.20
N GLY A 388 6.89 24.65 -3.01
CA GLY A 388 5.63 25.30 -3.34
C GLY A 388 4.83 25.64 -2.08
N ALA A 389 4.75 26.93 -1.75
CA ALA A 389 3.98 27.48 -0.63
C ALA A 389 2.57 27.98 -1.06
N GLY A 390 2.11 27.58 -2.24
CA GLY A 390 0.75 27.83 -2.74
C GLY A 390 -0.32 26.94 -2.08
N SER A 391 -1.56 27.01 -2.56
CA SER A 391 -2.72 26.27 -2.01
C SER A 391 -2.43 24.78 -1.81
N ASN A 392 -1.85 24.13 -2.81
CA ASN A 392 -1.57 22.69 -2.80
C ASN A 392 -0.53 22.32 -1.74
N GLY A 393 0.50 23.16 -1.56
CA GLY A 393 1.53 22.93 -0.55
C GLY A 393 1.01 23.14 0.87
N VAL A 394 0.13 24.14 1.07
CA VAL A 394 -0.53 24.37 2.36
C VAL A 394 -1.45 23.21 2.72
N GLU A 395 -2.23 22.70 1.77
CA GLU A 395 -3.11 21.56 1.95
C GLU A 395 -2.32 20.29 2.28
N LEU A 396 -1.25 20.01 1.53
CA LEU A 396 -0.33 18.91 1.83
C LEU A 396 0.20 19.00 3.27
N SER A 397 0.68 20.16 3.71
CA SER A 397 1.19 20.35 5.08
C SER A 397 0.15 19.99 6.14
N ARG A 398 -1.13 20.31 5.92
CA ARG A 398 -2.22 19.92 6.83
C ARG A 398 -2.47 18.41 6.82
N LEU A 399 -2.45 17.77 5.64
CA LEU A 399 -2.59 16.33 5.49
C LEU A 399 -1.46 15.57 6.20
N LEU A 400 -0.20 16.00 6.02
CA LEU A 400 0.96 15.41 6.70
C LEU A 400 0.83 15.52 8.24
N LYS A 401 0.32 16.65 8.74
CA LYS A 401 0.08 16.84 10.19
C LYS A 401 -0.98 15.89 10.75
N GLN A 402 -1.99 15.51 9.97
CA GLN A 402 -3.08 14.63 10.40
C GLN A 402 -2.66 13.15 10.45
N GLN A 403 -1.96 12.69 9.42
CA GLN A 403 -1.59 11.27 9.25
C GLN A 403 -0.38 10.86 10.10
N GLY A 404 0.50 11.81 10.44
CA GLY A 404 1.52 11.63 11.48
C GLY A 404 2.78 10.85 11.08
N GLU A 405 2.95 10.44 9.82
CA GLU A 405 4.17 9.81 9.29
C GLU A 405 5.27 10.83 8.98
N TYR A 406 4.89 11.96 8.36
CA TYR A 406 5.79 13.02 7.93
C TYR A 406 5.56 14.31 8.74
N GLN A 407 6.58 15.14 8.82
CA GLN A 407 6.49 16.48 9.39
C GLN A 407 7.07 17.52 8.42
N ALA A 408 6.20 18.40 7.92
CA ALA A 408 6.63 19.58 7.19
C ALA A 408 7.45 20.50 8.10
N ILE A 409 8.73 20.67 7.80
CA ILE A 409 9.68 21.48 8.59
C ILE A 409 9.96 22.84 7.95
N ALA A 410 9.79 22.96 6.64
CA ALA A 410 10.04 24.17 5.87
C ALA A 410 9.30 24.12 4.53
N PHE A 411 8.97 25.30 4.01
CA PHE A 411 8.55 25.49 2.63
C PHE A 411 9.67 26.13 1.80
N LEU A 412 9.73 25.81 0.51
CA LEU A 412 10.53 26.52 -0.48
C LEU A 412 9.60 27.14 -1.52
N ASP A 413 9.84 28.39 -1.92
CA ASP A 413 9.05 29.03 -2.96
C ASP A 413 9.86 30.12 -3.70
N ASP A 414 9.75 30.16 -5.02
CA ASP A 414 10.38 31.19 -5.87
C ASP A 414 9.79 32.59 -5.64
N ASN A 415 8.54 32.67 -5.17
CA ASN A 415 7.85 33.93 -4.92
C ASN A 415 8.45 34.64 -3.70
N ARG A 416 9.22 35.70 -3.96
CA ARG A 416 9.82 36.57 -2.95
C ARG A 416 8.83 37.17 -1.95
N LYS A 417 7.53 37.27 -2.30
CA LYS A 417 6.49 37.77 -1.38
C LYS A 417 6.15 36.76 -0.29
N LEU A 418 6.27 35.47 -0.57
CA LEU A 418 5.97 34.39 0.38
C LEU A 418 7.18 34.07 1.25
N GLN A 419 8.39 34.31 0.77
CA GLN A 419 9.63 34.10 1.53
C GLN A 419 9.63 34.89 2.85
N ARG A 420 10.17 34.27 3.92
CA ARG A 420 10.17 34.77 5.31
C ARG A 420 8.81 34.90 5.99
N SER A 421 7.72 34.54 5.31
CA SER A 421 6.43 34.33 5.97
C SER A 421 6.37 32.97 6.66
N SER A 422 5.42 32.81 7.59
CA SER A 422 5.15 31.54 8.26
C SER A 422 3.73 31.07 7.94
N ILE A 423 3.58 29.82 7.52
CA ILE A 423 2.30 29.15 7.25
C ILE A 423 2.12 28.04 8.28
N ASP A 424 1.09 28.14 9.13
CA ASP A 424 0.80 27.17 10.20
C ASP A 424 2.05 26.81 11.05
N GLY A 425 2.90 27.80 11.33
CA GLY A 425 4.14 27.67 12.10
C GLY A 425 5.37 27.17 11.33
N VAL A 426 5.27 26.96 10.03
CA VAL A 426 6.37 26.54 9.14
C VAL A 426 6.83 27.71 8.27
N TYR A 427 8.12 28.01 8.24
CA TYR A 427 8.67 29.14 7.48
C TYR A 427 8.89 28.81 6.00
N VAL A 428 8.73 29.83 5.15
CA VAL A 428 9.01 29.78 3.71
C VAL A 428 10.41 30.35 3.43
N TYR A 429 11.27 29.55 2.80
CA TYR A 429 12.65 29.89 2.45
C TYR A 429 12.82 30.06 0.94
N ALA A 430 13.92 30.68 0.52
CA ALA A 430 14.28 30.75 -0.89
C ALA A 430 14.96 29.44 -1.34
N PRO A 431 14.81 29.00 -2.60
CA PRO A 431 15.45 27.77 -3.10
C PRO A 431 16.96 27.70 -2.86
N LYS A 432 17.67 28.83 -3.00
CA LYS A 432 19.11 28.94 -2.71
C LYS A 432 19.52 28.58 -1.27
N ASP A 433 18.58 28.63 -0.33
CA ASP A 433 18.84 28.32 1.08
C ASP A 433 18.73 26.80 1.37
N LEU A 434 18.33 25.99 0.38
CA LEU A 434 18.10 24.54 0.52
C LEU A 434 19.33 23.80 1.08
N THR A 435 20.54 24.12 0.65
CA THR A 435 21.76 23.45 1.16
C THR A 435 21.95 23.63 2.66
N GLN A 436 21.70 24.85 3.17
CA GLN A 436 21.76 25.12 4.60
C GLN A 436 20.60 24.44 5.33
N LEU A 437 19.40 24.52 4.75
CA LEU A 437 18.20 23.93 5.31
C LEU A 437 18.32 22.41 5.48
N LEU A 438 18.86 21.68 4.50
CA LEU A 438 19.10 20.24 4.58
C LEU A 438 20.06 19.88 5.73
N ARG A 439 21.13 20.68 5.94
CA ARG A 439 22.09 20.48 7.04
C ARG A 439 21.47 20.74 8.40
N ASP A 440 20.76 21.86 8.54
CA ASP A 440 20.20 22.30 9.82
C ASP A 440 19.04 21.41 10.28
N THR A 441 18.27 20.87 9.33
CA THR A 441 17.02 20.17 9.63
C THR A 441 17.10 18.65 9.48
N LYS A 442 18.18 18.14 8.87
CA LYS A 442 18.35 16.71 8.54
C LYS A 442 17.22 16.12 7.69
N ALA A 443 16.46 16.95 6.97
CA ALA A 443 15.49 16.45 6.01
C ALA A 443 16.20 15.70 4.88
N ARG A 444 15.68 14.53 4.55
CA ARG A 444 16.16 13.68 3.45
C ARG A 444 15.21 13.63 2.26
N GLN A 445 14.06 14.31 2.37
CA GLN A 445 13.02 14.28 1.36
C GLN A 445 12.43 15.66 1.08
N VAL A 446 12.09 15.90 -0.18
CA VAL A 446 11.40 17.09 -0.66
C VAL A 446 10.14 16.68 -1.41
N PHE A 447 8.99 17.24 -1.01
CA PHE A 447 7.72 17.05 -1.72
C PHE A 447 7.43 18.27 -2.60
N VAL A 448 7.23 18.07 -3.89
CA VAL A 448 6.96 19.16 -4.84
C VAL A 448 5.46 19.27 -5.06
N ALA A 449 4.91 20.43 -4.66
CA ALA A 449 3.49 20.76 -4.73
C ALA A 449 3.09 21.58 -5.98
N ILE A 450 4.07 21.99 -6.79
CA ILE A 450 3.86 22.76 -8.02
C ILE A 450 3.74 21.76 -9.18
N THR A 451 2.51 21.44 -9.58
CA THR A 451 2.26 20.30 -10.48
C THR A 451 1.76 20.67 -11.88
N GLN A 452 1.21 21.87 -12.10
CA GLN A 452 0.47 22.16 -13.34
C GLN A 452 1.32 22.64 -14.52
N ASP A 453 2.46 23.30 -14.29
CA ASP A 453 3.35 23.76 -15.36
C ASP A 453 4.54 22.80 -15.50
N SER A 454 4.60 22.06 -16.61
CA SER A 454 5.64 21.05 -16.87
C SER A 454 7.03 21.65 -17.02
N LYS A 455 7.15 22.91 -17.45
CA LYS A 455 8.42 23.61 -17.56
C LYS A 455 8.93 24.02 -16.19
N ILE A 456 8.09 24.68 -15.38
CA ILE A 456 8.45 25.07 -14.00
C ILE A 456 8.79 23.83 -13.18
N ARG A 457 7.99 22.76 -13.31
CA ARG A 457 8.25 21.49 -12.63
C ARG A 457 9.61 20.90 -13.01
N ARG A 458 9.97 20.92 -14.30
CA ARG A 458 11.28 20.48 -14.77
C ARG A 458 12.41 21.33 -14.20
N ASP A 459 12.29 22.65 -14.25
CA ASP A 459 13.31 23.58 -13.74
C ASP A 459 13.56 23.35 -12.23
N ILE A 460 12.50 23.09 -11.46
CA ILE A 460 12.60 22.71 -10.04
C ILE A 460 13.30 21.36 -9.88
N LEU A 461 12.94 20.35 -10.68
CA LEU A 461 13.55 19.02 -10.60
C LEU A 461 15.01 19.03 -11.02
N ASP A 462 15.38 19.80 -12.03
CA ASP A 462 16.77 20.01 -12.46
C ASP A 462 17.57 20.63 -11.31
N PHE A 463 17.05 21.68 -10.67
CA PHE A 463 17.66 22.27 -9.47
C PHE A 463 17.78 21.25 -8.32
N LEU A 464 16.74 20.48 -8.04
CA LEU A 464 16.76 19.48 -6.96
C LEU A 464 17.68 18.29 -7.27
N SER A 465 17.92 17.98 -8.55
CA SER A 465 18.81 16.90 -9.00
C SER A 465 20.29 17.18 -8.74
N GLU A 466 20.66 18.43 -8.42
CA GLU A 466 22.00 18.77 -7.93
C GLU A 466 22.24 18.25 -6.50
N PHE A 467 21.19 17.81 -5.82
CA PHE A 467 21.23 17.31 -4.45
C PHE A 467 20.87 15.82 -4.39
N SER A 468 21.59 15.02 -3.60
CA SER A 468 21.23 13.63 -3.29
C SER A 468 20.11 13.58 -2.25
N ILE A 469 18.90 13.94 -2.67
CA ILE A 469 17.69 14.01 -1.83
C ILE A 469 16.52 13.31 -2.49
N ARG A 470 15.70 12.63 -1.69
CA ARG A 470 14.54 11.93 -2.24
C ARG A 470 13.44 12.93 -2.59
N VAL A 471 13.06 13.02 -3.86
CA VAL A 471 12.01 13.92 -4.33
C VAL A 471 10.75 13.12 -4.65
N ARG A 472 9.59 13.61 -4.18
CA ARG A 472 8.28 13.06 -4.54
C ARG A 472 7.34 14.15 -5.02
N LEU A 473 6.48 13.82 -5.99
CA LEU A 473 5.47 14.72 -6.54
C LEU A 473 4.10 14.42 -5.91
N ILE A 474 3.29 15.45 -5.72
CA ILE A 474 1.88 15.30 -5.33
C ILE A 474 1.04 14.99 -6.58
N PRO A 475 0.06 14.08 -6.54
CA PRO A 475 -0.92 13.90 -7.62
C PRO A 475 -1.80 15.16 -7.84
N ASP A 476 -2.50 15.22 -8.98
CA ASP A 476 -3.34 16.37 -9.33
C ASP A 476 -4.63 16.42 -8.47
N ILE A 477 -5.17 17.62 -8.27
CA ILE A 477 -6.28 17.92 -7.33
C ILE A 477 -7.55 17.14 -7.67
N ALA A 478 -7.76 16.78 -8.95
CA ALA A 478 -8.90 15.98 -9.38
C ALA A 478 -8.98 14.62 -8.67
N ASP A 479 -7.83 14.03 -8.33
CA ASP A 479 -7.75 12.74 -7.62
C ASP A 479 -8.01 12.89 -6.11
N LEU A 480 -7.68 14.05 -5.52
CA LEU A 480 -7.98 14.37 -4.11
C LEU A 480 -9.49 14.60 -3.85
N VAL A 481 -10.22 15.19 -4.80
CA VAL A 481 -11.63 15.55 -4.64
C VAL A 481 -12.55 14.33 -4.55
N ASN A 482 -12.14 13.17 -5.07
CA ASN A 482 -12.91 11.93 -5.04
C ASN A 482 -12.86 11.18 -3.70
N GLY A 483 -12.14 11.70 -2.70
CA GLY A 483 -12.20 11.22 -1.30
C GLY A 483 -11.74 9.77 -1.09
N ARG A 484 -11.02 9.19 -2.06
CA ARG A 484 -10.60 7.77 -2.03
C ARG A 484 -9.16 7.54 -1.61
N GLU A 485 -8.30 8.56 -1.49
CA GLU A 485 -6.86 8.31 -1.47
C GLU A 485 -6.10 8.97 -0.30
N SER A 486 -5.34 8.11 0.38
CA SER A 486 -4.44 8.40 1.50
C SER A 486 -3.12 9.01 1.02
N LEU A 487 -2.25 9.48 1.92
CA LEU A 487 -0.84 9.87 1.64
C LEU A 487 0.00 8.79 0.93
N ALA A 488 -0.56 7.60 0.71
CA ALA A 488 0.01 6.48 -0.04
C ALA A 488 0.31 6.79 -1.52
N ASN A 489 -0.25 7.87 -2.10
CA ASN A 489 -0.10 8.18 -3.53
C ASN A 489 0.93 9.27 -3.87
N LEU A 490 1.87 9.56 -2.96
CA LEU A 490 3.07 10.33 -3.33
C LEU A 490 3.90 9.53 -4.32
N ARG A 491 4.00 10.01 -5.57
CA ARG A 491 4.78 9.34 -6.63
C ARG A 491 6.23 9.81 -6.62
N ASP A 492 7.16 8.89 -6.79
CA ASP A 492 8.56 9.24 -7.09
C ASP A 492 8.61 9.97 -8.46
N VAL A 493 9.66 10.76 -8.70
CA VAL A 493 9.80 11.54 -9.94
C VAL A 493 9.93 10.62 -11.15
N GLY A 494 9.02 10.76 -12.12
CA GLY A 494 9.07 10.04 -13.39
C GLY A 494 9.98 10.73 -14.42
N ILE A 495 10.41 10.00 -15.44
CA ILE A 495 11.21 10.59 -16.53
C ILE A 495 10.47 11.68 -17.31
N GLU A 496 9.14 11.56 -17.44
CA GLU A 496 8.30 12.57 -18.10
C GLU A 496 8.44 13.93 -17.41
N ASP A 497 8.58 13.91 -16.08
CA ASP A 497 8.78 15.11 -15.28
C ASP A 497 10.19 15.69 -15.45
N LEU A 498 11.21 14.84 -15.65
CA LEU A 498 12.60 15.25 -15.93
C LEU A 498 12.80 15.82 -17.33
N LEU A 499 12.02 15.33 -18.28
CA LEU A 499 12.08 15.80 -19.66
C LEU A 499 11.14 16.97 -19.92
N GLY A 500 10.22 17.25 -18.99
CA GLY A 500 9.25 18.35 -18.92
C GLY A 500 8.62 18.79 -20.24
N ARG A 501 8.43 17.87 -21.19
CA ARG A 501 7.84 18.20 -22.48
C ARG A 501 6.38 18.58 -22.24
N THR A 502 5.96 19.69 -22.82
CA THR A 502 4.53 20.02 -22.91
C THR A 502 3.93 19.12 -23.99
N GLU A 503 2.91 18.35 -23.62
CA GLU A 503 2.09 17.60 -24.57
C GLU A 503 1.56 18.54 -25.65
N VAL A 504 1.41 18.00 -26.87
CA VAL A 504 0.89 18.78 -28.00
C VAL A 504 -0.61 18.77 -27.94
N GLU A 505 -1.24 19.94 -27.91
CA GLU A 505 -2.68 20.01 -28.12
C GLU A 505 -3.05 19.46 -29.49
N GLY A 506 -3.85 18.41 -29.51
CA GLY A 506 -4.32 17.80 -30.75
C GLY A 506 -5.28 18.73 -31.47
N LEU A 507 -5.08 18.90 -32.78
CA LEU A 507 -5.97 19.66 -33.64
C LEU A 507 -7.25 18.85 -33.86
N PRO A 508 -8.43 19.29 -33.38
CA PRO A 508 -9.64 18.44 -33.36
C PRO A 508 -10.03 17.91 -34.75
N HIS A 509 -9.88 18.74 -35.79
CA HIS A 509 -10.20 18.37 -37.18
C HIS A 509 -9.27 17.29 -37.77
N LEU A 510 -8.05 17.12 -37.24
CA LEU A 510 -7.13 16.05 -37.65
C LEU A 510 -7.36 14.78 -36.83
N LEU A 511 -7.77 14.88 -35.57
CA LEU A 511 -8.00 13.69 -34.74
C LEU A 511 -9.24 12.89 -35.18
N SER A 512 -10.29 13.57 -35.65
CA SER A 512 -11.56 12.92 -35.97
C SER A 512 -11.62 12.32 -37.39
N LYS A 513 -10.85 12.84 -38.36
CA LYS A 513 -11.02 12.56 -39.79
C LYS A 513 -10.94 11.08 -40.16
N SER A 514 -9.98 10.34 -39.60
CA SER A 514 -9.76 8.91 -39.87
C SER A 514 -10.31 7.99 -38.78
N VAL A 515 -11.09 8.52 -37.82
CA VAL A 515 -11.50 7.76 -36.62
C VAL A 515 -12.98 7.90 -36.29
N ALA A 516 -13.51 9.12 -36.26
CA ALA A 516 -14.86 9.39 -35.77
C ALA A 516 -15.91 8.74 -36.68
N GLY A 517 -16.80 7.94 -36.08
CA GLY A 517 -17.85 7.21 -36.80
C GLY A 517 -17.33 6.13 -37.77
N LYS A 518 -16.07 5.69 -37.64
CA LYS A 518 -15.43 4.69 -38.50
C LYS A 518 -15.27 3.34 -37.82
N ALA A 519 -15.15 2.28 -38.63
CA ALA A 519 -14.66 0.98 -38.17
C ALA A 519 -13.12 0.98 -38.15
N VAL A 520 -12.52 0.95 -36.96
CA VAL A 520 -11.07 1.10 -36.74
C VAL A 520 -10.48 -0.19 -36.19
N LEU A 521 -9.40 -0.67 -36.80
CA LEU A 521 -8.60 -1.80 -36.32
C LEU A 521 -7.27 -1.31 -35.76
N VAL A 522 -6.93 -1.74 -34.55
CA VAL A 522 -5.58 -1.57 -33.99
C VAL A 522 -4.96 -2.96 -33.82
N THR A 523 -3.87 -3.24 -34.54
CA THR A 523 -3.08 -4.46 -34.30
C THR A 523 -2.00 -4.18 -33.26
N GLY A 524 -1.64 -5.16 -32.43
CA GLY A 524 -0.75 -4.92 -31.30
C GLY A 524 -1.42 -4.08 -30.22
N ALA A 525 -2.75 -4.21 -30.09
CA ALA A 525 -3.59 -3.39 -29.22
C ALA A 525 -3.22 -3.48 -27.73
N GLY A 526 -2.62 -4.57 -27.28
CA GLY A 526 -2.12 -4.76 -25.91
C GLY A 526 -0.70 -4.20 -25.69
N GLY A 527 -0.02 -3.72 -26.73
CA GLY A 527 1.30 -3.11 -26.63
C GLY A 527 1.26 -1.68 -26.08
N SER A 528 2.41 -1.12 -25.68
CA SER A 528 2.47 0.23 -25.07
C SER A 528 1.89 1.34 -25.96
N ILE A 529 2.19 1.33 -27.26
CA ILE A 529 1.64 2.32 -28.22
C ILE A 529 0.23 1.92 -28.67
N GLY A 530 0.00 0.62 -28.94
CA GLY A 530 -1.30 0.15 -29.39
C GLY A 530 -2.42 0.42 -28.38
N SER A 531 -2.16 0.17 -27.09
CA SER A 531 -3.12 0.44 -26.01
C SER A 531 -3.47 1.91 -25.91
N GLU A 532 -2.48 2.80 -26.00
CA GLU A 532 -2.73 4.23 -26.01
C GLU A 532 -3.48 4.70 -27.25
N LEU A 533 -3.14 4.19 -28.43
CA LEU A 533 -3.91 4.45 -29.64
C LEU A 533 -5.37 4.04 -29.44
N CYS A 534 -5.63 2.88 -28.83
CA CYS A 534 -7.00 2.44 -28.54
C CYS A 534 -7.74 3.40 -27.60
N ARG A 535 -7.08 3.91 -26.54
CA ARG A 535 -7.67 4.92 -25.64
C ARG A 535 -8.03 6.21 -26.39
N GLN A 536 -7.08 6.74 -27.15
CA GLN A 536 -7.30 8.00 -27.87
C GLN A 536 -8.32 7.86 -29.00
N ILE A 537 -8.31 6.73 -29.70
CA ILE A 537 -9.33 6.39 -30.70
C ILE A 537 -10.71 6.34 -30.05
N LEU A 538 -10.85 5.67 -28.90
CA LEU A 538 -12.11 5.59 -28.17
C LEU A 538 -12.69 6.97 -27.85
N HIS A 539 -11.84 7.92 -27.44
CA HIS A 539 -12.24 9.31 -27.17
C HIS A 539 -12.76 10.05 -28.42
N GLN A 540 -12.37 9.65 -29.63
CA GLN A 540 -12.87 10.22 -30.88
C GLN A 540 -14.19 9.61 -31.37
N GLN A 541 -14.82 8.73 -30.57
CA GLN A 541 -16.13 8.12 -30.86
C GLN A 541 -16.18 7.38 -32.21
N PRO A 542 -15.43 6.28 -32.37
CA PRO A 542 -15.51 5.43 -33.56
C PRO A 542 -16.87 4.71 -33.61
N GLN A 543 -17.25 4.15 -34.76
CA GLN A 543 -18.42 3.27 -34.81
C GLN A 543 -18.09 1.90 -34.18
N LEU A 544 -16.89 1.40 -34.48
CA LEU A 544 -16.39 0.10 -34.05
C LEU A 544 -14.88 0.21 -33.82
N LEU A 545 -14.40 -0.33 -32.71
CA LEU A 545 -12.98 -0.48 -32.41
C LEU A 545 -12.64 -1.96 -32.25
N VAL A 546 -11.82 -2.49 -33.17
CA VAL A 546 -11.31 -3.85 -33.15
C VAL A 546 -9.88 -3.85 -32.59
N LEU A 547 -9.68 -4.60 -31.52
CA LEU A 547 -8.41 -4.81 -30.83
C LEU A 547 -7.85 -6.17 -31.27
N LEU A 548 -6.77 -6.18 -32.07
CA LEU A 548 -6.09 -7.42 -32.46
C LEU A 548 -4.75 -7.52 -31.76
N ASP A 549 -4.51 -8.58 -31.01
CA ASP A 549 -3.22 -8.85 -30.40
C ASP A 549 -2.97 -10.36 -30.26
N GLN A 550 -1.71 -10.77 -30.26
CA GLN A 550 -1.31 -12.16 -30.02
C GLN A 550 -1.12 -12.45 -28.52
N SER A 551 -0.86 -11.42 -27.72
CA SER A 551 -0.72 -11.52 -26.28
C SER A 551 -2.11 -11.57 -25.64
N GLU A 552 -2.47 -12.73 -25.10
CA GLU A 552 -3.70 -12.89 -24.34
C GLU A 552 -3.77 -11.89 -23.18
N TYR A 553 -2.70 -11.77 -22.39
CA TYR A 553 -2.64 -10.84 -21.26
C TYR A 553 -2.78 -9.38 -21.70
N GLY A 554 -2.01 -8.97 -22.71
CA GLY A 554 -2.06 -7.59 -23.22
C GLY A 554 -3.46 -7.24 -23.76
N LEU A 555 -4.08 -8.16 -24.50
CA LEU A 555 -5.43 -7.99 -25.03
C LEU A 555 -6.49 -7.92 -23.92
N TYR A 556 -6.40 -8.79 -22.92
CA TYR A 556 -7.31 -8.82 -21.77
C TYR A 556 -7.25 -7.51 -20.98
N GLU A 557 -6.05 -7.03 -20.65
CA GLU A 557 -5.86 -5.81 -19.85
C GLU A 557 -6.47 -4.58 -20.56
N ILE A 558 -6.14 -4.37 -21.84
CA ILE A 558 -6.69 -3.23 -22.58
C ILE A 558 -8.19 -3.36 -22.81
N GLN A 559 -8.70 -4.56 -23.09
CA GLN A 559 -10.14 -4.77 -23.26
C GLN A 559 -10.89 -4.45 -21.96
N ARG A 560 -10.41 -4.91 -20.81
CA ARG A 560 -11.02 -4.64 -19.51
C ARG A 560 -11.05 -3.14 -19.22
N GLU A 561 -9.93 -2.45 -19.47
CA GLU A 561 -9.80 -1.01 -19.27
C GLU A 561 -10.80 -0.22 -20.13
N LEU A 562 -10.80 -0.46 -21.45
CA LEU A 562 -11.68 0.26 -22.37
C LEU A 562 -13.15 -0.05 -22.13
N THR A 563 -13.50 -1.28 -21.73
CA THR A 563 -14.88 -1.63 -21.36
C THR A 563 -15.37 -0.77 -20.20
N GLY A 564 -14.51 -0.50 -19.20
CA GLY A 564 -14.82 0.38 -18.07
C GLY A 564 -15.09 1.83 -18.50
N LEU A 565 -14.38 2.34 -19.50
CA LEU A 565 -14.57 3.68 -20.07
C LEU A 565 -15.85 3.78 -20.91
N VAL A 566 -16.09 2.77 -21.76
CA VAL A 566 -17.25 2.69 -22.65
C VAL A 566 -18.57 2.74 -21.87
N LEU A 567 -18.63 2.10 -20.69
CA LEU A 567 -19.82 2.08 -19.83
C LEU A 567 -20.21 3.45 -19.25
N GLN A 568 -19.35 4.47 -19.39
CA GLN A 568 -19.58 5.82 -18.86
C GLN A 568 -20.09 6.81 -19.93
N VAL A 569 -20.22 6.39 -21.19
CA VAL A 569 -20.58 7.27 -22.32
C VAL A 569 -22.00 6.97 -22.80
N GLU A 570 -22.78 7.99 -23.15
CA GLU A 570 -24.18 7.85 -23.58
C GLU A 570 -24.35 7.01 -24.86
N ASN A 571 -23.42 7.15 -25.82
CA ASN A 571 -23.39 6.38 -27.07
C ASN A 571 -22.09 5.57 -27.17
N PRO A 572 -22.04 4.38 -26.55
CA PRO A 572 -20.82 3.59 -26.52
C PRO A 572 -20.49 3.02 -27.92
N PRO A 573 -19.23 3.13 -28.38
CA PRO A 573 -18.79 2.45 -29.60
C PRO A 573 -18.79 0.93 -29.39
N THR A 574 -18.92 0.17 -30.48
CA THR A 574 -18.77 -1.29 -30.39
C THR A 574 -17.30 -1.64 -30.17
N LEU A 575 -16.99 -2.46 -29.17
CA LEU A 575 -15.63 -2.92 -28.88
C LEU A 575 -15.52 -4.42 -29.15
N VAL A 576 -14.51 -4.82 -29.93
CA VAL A 576 -14.27 -6.23 -30.28
C VAL A 576 -12.82 -6.58 -30.01
N ALA A 577 -12.58 -7.64 -29.25
CA ALA A 577 -11.25 -8.21 -29.04
C ALA A 577 -11.04 -9.46 -29.91
N VAL A 578 -9.92 -9.50 -30.64
CA VAL A 578 -9.51 -10.60 -31.52
C VAL A 578 -8.13 -11.09 -31.10
N LEU A 579 -8.09 -12.29 -30.52
CA LEU A 579 -6.83 -12.95 -30.17
C LEU A 579 -6.24 -13.62 -31.42
N GLY A 580 -5.05 -13.19 -31.85
CA GLY A 580 -4.33 -13.80 -32.95
C GLY A 580 -3.15 -12.99 -33.47
N SER A 581 -2.39 -13.59 -34.39
CA SER A 581 -1.19 -12.97 -34.97
C SER A 581 -1.49 -12.33 -36.33
N VAL A 582 -0.81 -11.21 -36.59
CA VAL A 582 -0.76 -10.57 -37.92
C VAL A 582 -0.06 -11.43 -38.98
N THR A 583 0.66 -12.48 -38.58
CA THR A 583 1.23 -13.46 -39.51
C THR A 583 0.20 -14.46 -40.04
N ASN A 584 -1.02 -14.51 -39.47
CA ASN A 584 -2.09 -15.40 -39.91
C ASN A 584 -2.97 -14.71 -40.96
N ASN A 585 -2.66 -14.95 -42.24
CA ASN A 585 -3.38 -14.34 -43.37
C ASN A 585 -4.89 -14.70 -43.38
N ALA A 586 -5.25 -15.96 -43.08
CA ALA A 586 -6.65 -16.38 -43.05
C ALA A 586 -7.46 -15.65 -41.97
N LEU A 587 -6.86 -15.42 -40.79
CA LEU A 587 -7.47 -14.63 -39.73
C LEU A 587 -7.66 -13.17 -40.17
N LEU A 588 -6.62 -12.55 -40.73
CA LEU A 588 -6.68 -11.17 -41.18
C LEU A 588 -7.82 -10.97 -42.19
N LYS A 589 -7.90 -11.80 -43.23
CA LYS A 589 -8.98 -11.74 -44.22
C LYS A 589 -10.36 -11.80 -43.57
N ARG A 590 -10.57 -12.76 -42.67
CA ARG A 590 -11.83 -12.89 -41.92
C ARG A 590 -12.14 -11.64 -41.09
N VAL A 591 -11.15 -11.05 -40.42
CA VAL A 591 -11.33 -9.83 -39.61
C VAL A 591 -11.75 -8.66 -40.49
N PHE A 592 -11.05 -8.43 -41.61
CA PHE A 592 -11.38 -7.36 -42.55
C PHE A 592 -12.78 -7.54 -43.16
N GLU A 593 -13.12 -8.75 -43.62
CA GLU A 593 -14.43 -9.08 -44.19
C GLU A 593 -15.57 -9.00 -43.17
N GLN A 594 -15.37 -9.50 -41.95
CA GLN A 594 -16.42 -9.57 -40.94
C GLN A 594 -16.76 -8.19 -40.36
N TYR A 595 -15.76 -7.34 -40.15
CA TYR A 595 -15.91 -6.08 -39.43
C TYR A 595 -15.90 -4.84 -40.33
N GLN A 596 -15.70 -5.02 -41.66
CA GLN A 596 -15.73 -3.95 -42.66
C GLN A 596 -14.85 -2.77 -42.24
N ILE A 597 -13.58 -3.06 -41.93
CA ILE A 597 -12.63 -2.09 -41.40
C ILE A 597 -12.37 -0.96 -42.40
N GLU A 598 -12.38 0.27 -41.93
CA GLU A 598 -12.13 1.47 -42.75
C GLU A 598 -10.77 2.11 -42.48
N THR A 599 -10.23 1.95 -41.26
CA THR A 599 -8.92 2.49 -40.88
C THR A 599 -8.13 1.49 -40.03
N VAL A 600 -6.85 1.33 -40.32
CA VAL A 600 -5.93 0.42 -39.63
C VAL A 600 -4.78 1.21 -39.02
N TYR A 601 -4.58 1.05 -37.71
CA TYR A 601 -3.35 1.43 -37.02
C TYR A 601 -2.53 0.16 -36.71
N HIS A 602 -1.46 -0.04 -37.47
CA HIS A 602 -0.61 -1.22 -37.38
C HIS A 602 0.55 -0.99 -36.39
N ALA A 603 0.33 -1.36 -35.12
CA ALA A 603 1.32 -1.26 -34.04
C ALA A 603 1.92 -2.61 -33.60
N ALA A 604 1.56 -3.73 -34.24
CA ALA A 604 2.11 -5.05 -33.92
C ALA A 604 3.54 -5.19 -34.46
N ALA A 605 4.53 -5.28 -33.57
CA ALA A 605 5.93 -5.51 -33.93
C ALA A 605 6.76 -6.05 -32.75
N TYR A 606 7.83 -6.77 -33.05
CA TYR A 606 8.92 -7.03 -32.12
C TYR A 606 9.94 -5.88 -32.18
N LYS A 607 10.16 -5.22 -31.03
CA LYS A 607 10.96 -3.98 -30.93
C LYS A 607 12.31 -4.13 -30.23
N HIS A 608 12.53 -5.21 -29.48
CA HIS A 608 13.75 -5.37 -28.67
C HIS A 608 14.92 -5.79 -29.56
N VAL A 609 15.84 -4.85 -29.87
CA VAL A 609 17.01 -5.08 -30.73
C VAL A 609 17.72 -6.39 -30.37
N SER A 610 18.19 -6.52 -29.12
CA SER A 610 18.93 -7.73 -28.69
C SER A 610 18.13 -9.04 -28.81
N LEU A 611 16.81 -9.03 -28.61
CA LEU A 611 16.00 -10.24 -28.78
C LEU A 611 15.82 -10.57 -30.26
N VAL A 612 15.62 -9.57 -31.11
CA VAL A 612 15.43 -9.75 -32.55
C VAL A 612 16.74 -10.15 -33.23
N GLU A 613 17.89 -9.61 -32.83
CA GLU A 613 19.20 -10.06 -33.33
C GLU A 613 19.43 -11.55 -33.04
N ASN A 614 18.97 -12.04 -31.89
CA ASN A 614 19.06 -13.48 -31.55
C ASN A 614 17.94 -14.33 -32.17
N ASN A 615 16.93 -13.70 -32.80
CA ASN A 615 15.76 -14.36 -33.37
C ASN A 615 15.41 -13.74 -34.73
N VAL A 616 16.42 -13.62 -35.60
CA VAL A 616 16.37 -12.87 -36.88
C VAL A 616 15.13 -13.21 -37.71
N ILE A 617 14.91 -14.50 -37.96
CA ILE A 617 13.81 -14.98 -38.78
C ILE A 617 12.45 -14.63 -38.17
N GLN A 618 12.30 -14.72 -36.84
CA GLN A 618 11.05 -14.35 -36.17
C GLN A 618 10.81 -12.84 -36.23
N GLY A 619 11.87 -12.04 -36.12
CA GLY A 619 11.81 -10.59 -36.36
C GLY A 619 11.28 -10.25 -37.74
N LEU A 620 11.84 -10.87 -38.78
CA LEU A 620 11.42 -10.67 -40.18
C LEU A 620 10.00 -11.18 -40.44
N LYS A 621 9.66 -12.40 -40.00
CA LYS A 621 8.31 -12.97 -40.14
C LYS A 621 7.26 -12.07 -39.51
N ASN A 622 7.49 -11.59 -38.30
CA ASN A 622 6.53 -10.76 -37.60
C ASN A 622 6.46 -9.34 -38.16
N ASN A 623 7.60 -8.66 -38.28
CA ASN A 623 7.64 -7.23 -38.61
C ASN A 623 7.46 -6.98 -40.11
N THR A 624 8.14 -7.74 -40.97
CA THR A 624 8.08 -7.56 -42.43
C THR A 624 6.86 -8.27 -43.01
N PHE A 625 6.79 -9.60 -42.86
CA PHE A 625 5.74 -10.40 -43.51
C PHE A 625 4.37 -10.22 -42.84
N GLY A 626 4.32 -10.06 -41.51
CA GLY A 626 3.10 -9.67 -40.82
C GLY A 626 2.53 -8.33 -41.30
N THR A 627 3.40 -7.34 -41.54
CA THR A 627 2.99 -6.07 -42.15
C THR A 627 2.47 -6.29 -43.58
N LEU A 628 3.19 -7.05 -44.40
CA LEU A 628 2.80 -7.37 -45.77
C LEU A 628 1.42 -8.02 -45.85
N TYR A 629 1.17 -9.05 -45.03
CA TYR A 629 -0.13 -9.74 -45.04
C TYR A 629 -1.26 -8.84 -44.56
N CYS A 630 -1.02 -8.02 -43.53
CA CYS A 630 -2.00 -7.07 -43.03
C CYS A 630 -2.31 -5.98 -44.05
N ALA A 631 -1.30 -5.41 -44.70
CA ALA A 631 -1.45 -4.39 -45.73
C ALA A 631 -2.17 -4.93 -46.97
N GLN A 632 -1.83 -6.14 -47.42
CA GLN A 632 -2.51 -6.78 -48.55
C GLN A 632 -3.98 -7.07 -48.23
N ALA A 633 -4.27 -7.63 -47.05
CA ALA A 633 -5.66 -7.88 -46.64
C ALA A 633 -6.48 -6.59 -46.51
N ALA A 634 -5.86 -5.51 -46.04
CA ALA A 634 -6.48 -4.18 -46.00
C ALA A 634 -6.78 -3.63 -47.39
N MET A 635 -5.83 -3.77 -48.33
CA MET A 635 -6.00 -3.35 -49.72
C MET A 635 -7.10 -4.15 -50.42
N ASP A 636 -7.09 -5.48 -50.27
CA ASP A 636 -8.09 -6.38 -50.86
C ASP A 636 -9.51 -6.08 -50.33
N ALA A 637 -9.62 -5.65 -49.07
CA ALA A 637 -10.88 -5.28 -48.43
C ALA A 637 -11.31 -3.83 -48.69
N GLY A 638 -10.51 -3.02 -49.39
CA GLY A 638 -10.84 -1.62 -49.68
C GLY A 638 -10.79 -0.70 -48.45
N VAL A 639 -9.87 -0.93 -47.52
CA VAL A 639 -9.62 -0.02 -46.38
C VAL A 639 -9.25 1.38 -46.91
N ASN A 640 -9.68 2.45 -46.23
CA ASN A 640 -9.36 3.83 -46.64
C ASN A 640 -7.95 4.23 -46.23
N HIS A 641 -7.59 4.00 -44.95
CA HIS A 641 -6.32 4.43 -44.38
C HIS A 641 -5.60 3.28 -43.66
N PHE A 642 -4.33 3.07 -43.99
CA PHE A 642 -3.46 2.12 -43.31
C PHE A 642 -2.22 2.84 -42.81
N ILE A 643 -2.01 2.83 -41.49
CA ILE A 643 -0.95 3.58 -40.82
C ILE A 643 -0.04 2.60 -40.10
N LEU A 644 1.22 2.53 -40.52
CA LEU A 644 2.26 1.76 -39.86
C LEU A 644 2.98 2.60 -38.81
N ILE A 645 3.04 2.09 -37.59
CA ILE A 645 3.92 2.62 -36.56
C ILE A 645 5.34 2.14 -36.87
N SER A 646 6.24 3.07 -37.18
CA SER A 646 7.65 2.81 -37.47
C SER A 646 8.56 3.46 -36.42
N THR A 647 9.87 3.41 -36.65
CA THR A 647 10.90 3.81 -35.67
C THR A 647 12.07 4.50 -36.36
N ASP A 648 12.74 5.40 -35.64
CA ASP A 648 14.05 5.94 -35.98
C ASP A 648 15.08 4.87 -36.38
N LYS A 649 15.03 3.67 -35.79
CA LYS A 649 15.94 2.56 -36.10
C LYS A 649 15.81 1.97 -37.51
N ALA A 650 14.77 2.34 -38.26
CA ALA A 650 14.64 1.99 -39.68
C ALA A 650 15.58 2.83 -40.58
N VAL A 651 16.15 3.92 -40.06
CA VAL A 651 17.06 4.84 -40.75
C VAL A 651 18.50 4.30 -40.67
N ARG A 652 19.16 4.08 -41.82
CA ARG A 652 20.54 3.55 -41.92
C ARG A 652 20.78 2.40 -40.94
N THR A 653 19.95 1.37 -41.01
CA THR A 653 19.87 0.37 -39.95
C THR A 653 21.18 -0.39 -39.75
N SER A 654 21.61 -0.54 -38.50
CA SER A 654 22.72 -1.41 -38.09
C SER A 654 22.23 -2.70 -37.43
N SER A 655 20.91 -2.95 -37.46
CA SER A 655 20.24 -4.04 -36.75
C SER A 655 19.23 -4.75 -37.66
N VAL A 656 19.02 -6.05 -37.45
CA VAL A 656 17.94 -6.82 -38.07
C VAL A 656 16.58 -6.25 -37.65
N MET A 657 16.44 -5.79 -36.40
CA MET A 657 15.21 -5.17 -35.93
C MET A 657 14.85 -3.94 -36.79
N GLY A 658 15.80 -3.01 -36.95
CA GLY A 658 15.63 -1.84 -37.80
C GLY A 658 15.42 -2.20 -39.27
N ALA A 659 16.15 -3.19 -39.79
CA ALA A 659 15.99 -3.67 -41.18
C ALA A 659 14.60 -4.24 -41.45
N SER A 660 14.06 -5.04 -40.52
CA SER A 660 12.70 -5.58 -40.64
C SER A 660 11.64 -4.47 -40.71
N LYS A 661 11.83 -3.39 -39.95
CA LYS A 661 10.93 -2.22 -39.99
C LYS A 661 11.10 -1.40 -41.27
N ARG A 662 12.34 -1.25 -41.78
CA ARG A 662 12.58 -0.59 -43.07
C ARG A 662 11.97 -1.37 -44.24
N LEU A 663 12.07 -2.70 -44.23
CA LEU A 663 11.40 -3.55 -45.22
C LEU A 663 9.88 -3.41 -45.14
N ALA A 664 9.31 -3.32 -43.94
CA ALA A 664 7.88 -3.08 -43.75
C ALA A 664 7.44 -1.73 -44.34
N GLU A 665 8.25 -0.67 -44.20
CA GLU A 665 8.00 0.61 -44.86
C GLU A 665 8.06 0.48 -46.39
N MET A 666 9.10 -0.14 -46.95
CA MET A 666 9.23 -0.34 -48.40
C MET A 666 8.03 -1.12 -48.98
N VAL A 667 7.51 -2.11 -48.25
CA VAL A 667 6.28 -2.83 -48.63
C VAL A 667 5.12 -1.87 -48.78
N LEU A 668 4.87 -1.00 -47.81
CA LEU A 668 3.78 -0.03 -47.87
C LEU A 668 3.96 0.99 -49.00
N GLN A 669 5.17 1.52 -49.19
CA GLN A 669 5.46 2.45 -50.29
C GLN A 669 5.22 1.79 -51.65
N ALA A 670 5.70 0.56 -51.83
CA ALA A 670 5.53 -0.18 -53.06
C ALA A 670 4.05 -0.54 -53.31
N LEU A 671 3.30 -0.96 -52.28
CA LEU A 671 1.87 -1.24 -52.39
C LEU A 671 1.04 0.01 -52.69
N GLN A 672 1.43 1.18 -52.19
CA GLN A 672 0.75 2.44 -52.51
C GLN A 672 0.66 2.68 -54.02
N SER A 673 1.72 2.34 -54.78
CA SER A 673 1.72 2.50 -56.23
C SER A 673 0.73 1.60 -56.97
N HIS A 674 0.24 0.53 -56.31
CA HIS A 674 -0.72 -0.43 -56.86
C HIS A 674 -2.13 -0.27 -56.26
N SER A 675 -2.26 0.59 -55.25
CA SER A 675 -3.52 0.85 -54.58
C SER A 675 -4.19 2.10 -55.17
N SER A 676 -5.44 1.95 -55.61
CA SER A 676 -6.29 3.08 -56.05
C SER A 676 -7.20 3.62 -54.95
N HIS A 677 -7.28 2.92 -53.80
CA HIS A 677 -8.23 3.22 -52.74
C HIS A 677 -7.55 3.35 -51.37
N THR A 678 -6.76 2.37 -50.97
CA THR A 678 -6.08 2.38 -49.67
C THR A 678 -4.90 3.35 -49.68
N CYS A 679 -4.94 4.30 -48.76
CA CYS A 679 -3.88 5.25 -48.49
C CYS A 679 -2.94 4.69 -47.41
N PHE A 680 -1.73 4.30 -47.81
CA PHE A 680 -0.69 3.83 -46.90
C PHE A 680 0.11 5.00 -46.34
N SER A 681 0.49 4.93 -45.07
CA SER A 681 1.43 5.88 -44.45
C SER A 681 2.22 5.22 -43.35
N MET A 682 3.37 5.81 -43.04
CA MET A 682 4.25 5.33 -41.98
C MET A 682 4.65 6.50 -41.10
N VAL A 683 4.67 6.30 -39.78
CA VAL A 683 5.04 7.34 -38.82
C VAL A 683 6.26 6.87 -38.05
N ARG A 684 7.40 7.55 -38.21
CA ARG A 684 8.63 7.30 -37.45
C ARG A 684 8.72 8.25 -36.27
N PHE A 685 9.09 7.68 -35.13
CA PHE A 685 9.49 8.41 -33.95
C PHE A 685 10.54 7.61 -33.18
N GLY A 686 11.19 8.28 -32.23
CA GLY A 686 12.24 7.69 -31.40
C GLY A 686 11.68 6.91 -30.21
N ASN A 687 12.44 6.91 -29.12
CA ASN A 687 12.03 6.16 -27.93
C ASN A 687 10.82 6.82 -27.27
N VAL A 688 10.00 5.97 -26.66
CA VAL A 688 8.81 6.39 -25.92
C VAL A 688 8.96 6.03 -24.45
N LEU A 689 8.70 7.03 -23.59
CA LEU A 689 8.85 6.95 -22.15
C LEU A 689 7.91 5.90 -21.54
N GLY A 690 8.39 5.20 -20.51
CA GLY A 690 7.56 4.21 -19.79
C GLY A 690 7.18 2.97 -20.62
N SER A 691 7.64 2.84 -21.87
CA SER A 691 7.30 1.68 -22.69
C SER A 691 7.96 0.40 -22.15
N SER A 692 7.31 -0.74 -22.36
CA SER A 692 7.74 -2.03 -21.79
C SER A 692 9.19 -2.37 -22.15
N GLY A 693 9.98 -2.73 -21.14
CA GLY A 693 11.40 -3.10 -21.27
C GLY A 693 12.34 -1.97 -21.74
N SER A 694 12.02 -0.71 -21.42
CA SER A 694 12.88 0.45 -21.69
C SER A 694 13.90 0.70 -20.56
N VAL A 695 14.86 1.61 -20.81
CA VAL A 695 15.97 1.91 -19.89
C VAL A 695 15.52 2.49 -18.55
N VAL A 696 14.40 3.21 -18.51
CA VAL A 696 13.94 3.91 -17.31
C VAL A 696 13.40 2.96 -16.24
N PRO A 697 12.45 2.04 -16.56
CA PRO A 697 12.07 0.99 -15.62
C PRO A 697 13.27 0.19 -15.10
N LEU A 698 14.23 -0.12 -15.99
CA LEU A 698 15.45 -0.83 -15.62
C LEU A 698 16.29 -0.04 -14.62
N PHE A 699 16.50 1.26 -14.85
CA PHE A 699 17.24 2.11 -13.90
C PHE A 699 16.51 2.24 -12.56
N SER A 700 15.18 2.41 -12.55
CA SER A 700 14.45 2.43 -11.27
C SER A 700 14.63 1.11 -10.52
N GLU A 701 14.48 -0.02 -11.20
CA GLU A 701 14.67 -1.34 -10.59
C GLU A 701 16.10 -1.53 -10.06
N GLN A 702 17.11 -1.11 -10.83
CA GLN A 702 18.52 -1.16 -10.42
C GLN A 702 18.80 -0.27 -9.21
N ILE A 703 18.28 0.97 -9.20
CA ILE A 703 18.41 1.90 -8.07
C ILE A 703 17.74 1.31 -6.82
N ASP A 704 16.52 0.81 -6.95
CA ASP A 704 15.75 0.27 -5.84
C ASP A 704 16.41 -1.01 -5.26
N LYS A 705 17.22 -1.74 -6.06
CA LYS A 705 18.05 -2.87 -5.63
C LYS A 705 19.45 -2.49 -5.09
N GLY A 706 19.81 -1.20 -5.08
CA GLY A 706 21.10 -0.69 -4.60
C GLY A 706 22.22 -0.67 -5.65
N GLY A 707 21.89 -0.77 -6.93
CA GLY A 707 22.84 -0.75 -8.04
C GLY A 707 23.60 -2.08 -8.28
N PRO A 708 24.61 -2.08 -9.16
CA PRO A 708 25.03 -0.97 -10.01
C PRO A 708 24.01 -0.64 -11.12
N LEU A 709 24.03 0.60 -11.62
CA LEU A 709 23.30 0.97 -12.83
C LEU A 709 24.12 0.61 -14.06
N THR A 710 23.49 0.06 -15.09
CA THR A 710 24.20 -0.36 -16.31
C THR A 710 23.92 0.58 -17.48
N VAL A 711 24.91 1.39 -17.84
CA VAL A 711 24.87 2.29 -19.01
C VAL A 711 25.70 1.66 -20.14
N THR A 712 25.21 1.67 -21.38
CA THR A 712 25.91 1.01 -22.49
C THR A 712 27.17 1.76 -22.90
N HIS A 713 27.10 3.09 -23.02
CA HIS A 713 28.24 3.94 -23.36
C HIS A 713 28.09 5.34 -22.75
N PRO A 714 29.17 6.02 -22.31
CA PRO A 714 29.09 7.37 -21.72
C PRO A 714 28.42 8.41 -22.63
N ASP A 715 28.69 8.35 -23.92
CA ASP A 715 28.16 9.30 -24.91
C ASP A 715 26.84 8.88 -25.56
N VAL A 716 26.19 7.79 -25.11
CA VAL A 716 24.96 7.33 -25.75
C VAL A 716 23.81 8.32 -25.53
N THR A 717 23.14 8.70 -26.62
CA THR A 717 22.00 9.61 -26.58
C THR A 717 20.76 8.98 -27.20
N ARG A 718 19.58 9.31 -26.65
CA ARG A 718 18.28 8.91 -27.22
C ARG A 718 17.32 10.08 -27.25
N TYR A 719 16.41 10.04 -28.22
CA TYR A 719 15.26 10.93 -28.29
C TYR A 719 14.09 10.35 -27.52
N PHE A 720 13.32 11.19 -26.85
CA PHE A 720 12.22 10.75 -26.00
C PHE A 720 10.94 11.58 -26.20
N MET A 721 9.81 10.89 -26.17
CA MET A 721 8.45 11.45 -26.23
C MET A 721 7.55 10.63 -25.28
N SER A 722 6.46 11.22 -24.76
CA SER A 722 5.49 10.45 -23.95
C SER A 722 4.64 9.53 -24.83
N ILE A 723 4.09 8.47 -24.24
CA ILE A 723 3.18 7.55 -24.95
C ILE A 723 1.95 8.31 -25.48
N PRO A 724 1.26 9.16 -24.69
CA PRO A 724 0.13 9.94 -25.17
C PRO A 724 0.50 10.91 -26.31
N GLU A 725 1.62 11.63 -26.19
CA GLU A 725 2.08 12.57 -27.23
C GLU A 725 2.35 11.83 -28.56
N ALA A 726 3.01 10.67 -28.51
CA ALA A 726 3.30 9.87 -29.70
C ALA A 726 2.01 9.38 -30.38
N ALA A 727 1.09 8.78 -29.63
CA ALA A 727 -0.18 8.30 -30.17
C ALA A 727 -1.02 9.43 -30.78
N GLN A 728 -1.05 10.61 -30.15
CA GLN A 728 -1.82 11.74 -30.64
C GLN A 728 -1.25 12.32 -31.94
N LEU A 729 0.07 12.42 -32.04
CA LEU A 729 0.74 12.84 -33.26
C LEU A 729 0.58 11.81 -34.39
N VAL A 730 0.56 10.51 -34.07
CA VAL A 730 0.25 9.44 -35.04
C VAL A 730 -1.16 9.59 -35.61
N LEU A 731 -2.17 9.80 -34.77
CA LEU A 731 -3.56 10.03 -35.21
C LEU A 731 -3.66 11.23 -36.15
N GLN A 732 -2.94 12.31 -35.84
CA GLN A 732 -2.92 13.52 -36.69
C GLN A 732 -2.17 13.31 -38.01
N ALA A 733 -1.05 12.57 -37.99
CA ALA A 733 -0.28 12.24 -39.18
C ALA A 733 -1.11 11.41 -40.17
N ALA A 734 -1.87 10.43 -39.67
CA ALA A 734 -2.79 9.60 -40.45
C ALA A 734 -3.74 10.43 -41.32
N SER A 735 -4.34 11.46 -40.72
CA SER A 735 -5.34 12.33 -41.35
C SER A 735 -4.77 13.28 -42.41
N MET A 736 -3.45 13.46 -42.44
CA MET A 736 -2.72 14.30 -43.40
C MET A 736 -2.06 13.50 -44.54
N SER A 737 -2.20 12.17 -44.54
CA SER A 737 -1.60 11.33 -45.57
C SER A 737 -2.28 11.52 -46.94
N GLU A 738 -1.46 11.58 -47.98
CA GLU A 738 -1.85 11.57 -49.39
C GLU A 738 -1.46 10.25 -50.08
N GLY A 739 -0.81 9.34 -49.34
CA GLY A 739 -0.43 8.00 -49.78
C GLY A 739 1.08 7.84 -49.98
N GLY A 740 1.64 6.80 -49.36
CA GLY A 740 3.08 6.48 -49.42
C GLY A 740 3.95 7.38 -48.53
N ASP A 741 3.34 8.27 -47.74
CA ASP A 741 4.02 9.26 -46.93
C ASP A 741 4.77 8.64 -45.74
N ILE A 742 6.01 9.07 -45.53
CA ILE A 742 6.80 8.81 -44.32
C ILE A 742 6.76 10.05 -43.44
N PHE A 743 6.01 10.01 -42.35
CA PHE A 743 5.96 11.08 -41.37
C PHE A 743 7.06 10.93 -40.32
N LEU A 744 7.65 12.05 -39.95
CA LEU A 744 8.65 12.17 -38.88
C LEU A 744 8.09 13.07 -37.78
N LEU A 745 8.09 12.57 -36.56
CA LEU A 745 7.68 13.38 -35.40
C LEU A 745 8.87 14.21 -34.88
N ASP A 746 8.61 15.45 -34.52
CA ASP A 746 9.59 16.30 -33.84
C ASP A 746 9.83 15.78 -32.41
N MET A 747 10.97 15.11 -32.25
CA MET A 747 11.41 14.53 -30.99
C MET A 747 12.23 15.50 -30.13
N GLY A 748 12.31 16.79 -30.46
CA GLY A 748 13.05 17.79 -29.67
C GLY A 748 14.54 17.47 -29.54
N SER A 749 15.17 17.86 -28.44
CA SER A 749 16.59 17.63 -28.19
C SER A 749 16.90 16.20 -27.72
N PRO A 750 18.00 15.58 -28.19
CA PRO A 750 18.44 14.29 -27.69
C PRO A 750 18.91 14.40 -26.23
N VAL A 751 18.77 13.30 -25.48
CA VAL A 751 19.11 13.22 -24.05
C VAL A 751 20.24 12.21 -23.87
N LYS A 752 21.31 12.60 -23.18
CA LYS A 752 22.37 11.67 -22.78
C LYS A 752 21.85 10.72 -21.70
N ILE A 753 22.02 9.41 -21.91
CA ILE A 753 21.53 8.40 -20.97
C ILE A 753 22.30 8.44 -19.65
N LEU A 754 23.57 8.84 -19.68
CA LEU A 754 24.39 9.05 -18.48
C LEU A 754 23.80 10.17 -17.59
N ASP A 755 23.48 11.32 -18.18
CA ASP A 755 22.90 12.46 -17.45
C ASP A 755 21.54 12.08 -16.83
N LEU A 756 20.73 11.32 -17.58
CA LEU A 756 19.48 10.77 -17.08
C LEU A 756 19.70 9.84 -15.88
N ALA A 757 20.68 8.93 -15.95
CA ALA A 757 21.03 8.03 -14.85
C ALA A 757 21.43 8.81 -13.59
N HIS A 758 22.28 9.84 -13.74
CA HIS A 758 22.71 10.71 -12.64
C HIS A 758 21.51 11.39 -11.97
N ARG A 759 20.62 12.01 -12.76
CA ARG A 759 19.41 12.67 -12.23
C ARG A 759 18.52 11.70 -11.47
N MET A 760 18.29 10.49 -12.01
CA MET A 760 17.46 9.48 -11.36
C MET A 760 18.04 9.01 -10.02
N VAL A 761 19.36 8.79 -9.95
CA VAL A 761 20.05 8.40 -8.70
C VAL A 761 19.89 9.48 -7.64
N HIS A 762 20.17 10.74 -7.98
CA HIS A 762 20.10 11.86 -7.04
C HIS A 762 18.69 12.10 -6.51
N LEU A 763 17.67 12.10 -7.39
CA LEU A 763 16.28 12.34 -7.01
C LEU A 763 15.65 11.18 -6.23
N LYS A 764 16.26 9.98 -6.26
CA LYS A 764 15.91 8.86 -5.36
C LYS A 764 16.57 8.99 -3.97
N GLY A 765 17.44 9.99 -3.78
CA GLY A 765 18.14 10.25 -2.52
C GLY A 765 19.47 9.53 -2.38
N TYR A 766 20.01 8.99 -3.47
CA TYR A 766 21.30 8.30 -3.49
C TYR A 766 22.39 9.17 -4.11
N SER A 767 23.62 8.90 -3.74
CA SER A 767 24.82 9.53 -4.31
C SER A 767 25.50 8.60 -5.32
N ILE A 768 26.10 9.18 -6.36
CA ILE A 768 26.88 8.43 -7.34
C ILE A 768 28.21 8.04 -6.72
N LYS A 769 28.59 6.76 -6.88
CA LYS A 769 29.90 6.22 -6.56
C LYS A 769 30.83 6.39 -7.76
N ASN A 770 31.88 7.18 -7.60
CA ASN A 770 32.91 7.44 -8.61
C ASN A 770 34.27 7.70 -7.94
N GLU A 771 35.30 8.04 -8.72
CA GLU A 771 36.64 8.33 -8.18
C GLU A 771 36.67 9.51 -7.18
N GLU A 772 35.81 10.51 -7.39
CA GLU A 772 35.70 11.69 -6.51
C GLU A 772 34.89 11.42 -5.23
N ASN A 773 33.93 10.48 -5.30
CA ASN A 773 33.06 10.04 -4.21
C ASN A 773 33.08 8.50 -4.09
N PRO A 774 34.18 7.92 -3.56
CA PRO A 774 34.32 6.46 -3.46
C PRO A 774 33.34 5.82 -2.46
N GLU A 775 32.81 6.61 -1.52
CA GLU A 775 31.80 6.20 -0.53
C GLU A 775 30.36 6.38 -1.04
N GLY A 776 30.17 6.65 -2.34
CA GLY A 776 28.85 6.82 -2.94
C GLY A 776 27.99 5.55 -2.89
N ASP A 777 26.68 5.73 -2.97
CA ASP A 777 25.70 4.64 -2.80
C ASP A 777 25.59 3.77 -4.05
N ILE A 778 25.58 4.37 -5.25
CA ILE A 778 25.28 3.68 -6.51
C ILE A 778 26.40 3.88 -7.52
N GLU A 779 27.01 2.77 -7.95
CA GLU A 779 27.98 2.73 -9.03
C GLU A 779 27.28 2.71 -10.40
N ILE A 780 27.84 3.42 -11.39
CA ILE A 780 27.48 3.28 -12.80
C ILE A 780 28.53 2.44 -13.50
N GLN A 781 28.10 1.30 -14.06
CA GLN A 781 28.96 0.40 -14.82
C GLN A 781 28.68 0.54 -16.31
N PHE A 782 29.75 0.72 -17.08
CA PHE A 782 29.68 0.76 -18.54
C PHE A 782 29.75 -0.66 -19.10
N THR A 783 28.68 -1.11 -19.76
CA THR A 783 28.59 -2.48 -20.29
C THR A 783 29.09 -2.63 -21.72
N GLY A 784 29.39 -1.52 -22.40
CA GLY A 784 29.60 -1.48 -23.84
C GLY A 784 28.29 -1.42 -24.62
N LEU A 785 28.38 -0.96 -25.88
CA LEU A 785 27.27 -0.99 -26.83
C LEU A 785 26.95 -2.45 -27.19
N LYS A 786 25.66 -2.77 -27.24
CA LYS A 786 25.22 -4.10 -27.66
C LYS A 786 25.29 -4.24 -29.19
N PRO A 787 25.35 -5.47 -29.72
CA PRO A 787 25.16 -5.70 -31.16
C PRO A 787 23.85 -5.06 -31.65
N GLY A 788 23.93 -4.38 -32.79
CA GLY A 788 22.90 -3.58 -33.42
C GLY A 788 22.70 -2.17 -32.84
N GLU A 789 23.31 -1.83 -31.71
CA GLU A 789 23.02 -0.59 -30.97
C GLU A 789 23.86 0.59 -31.46
N LYS A 790 23.21 1.72 -31.77
CA LYS A 790 23.87 2.96 -32.18
C LYS A 790 24.22 3.85 -30.99
N LEU A 791 25.32 4.60 -31.12
CA LEU A 791 25.68 5.63 -30.13
C LEU A 791 24.68 6.80 -30.15
N HIS A 792 24.36 7.29 -31.35
CA HIS A 792 23.38 8.34 -31.59
C HIS A 792 22.35 7.83 -32.60
N GLU A 793 21.07 7.99 -32.28
CA GLU A 793 19.99 7.68 -33.22
C GLU A 793 19.83 8.84 -34.20
N GLU A 794 19.49 8.51 -35.45
CA GLU A 794 19.22 9.48 -36.51
C GLU A 794 17.74 9.42 -36.86
N LEU A 795 17.12 10.55 -37.15
CA LEU A 795 15.72 10.61 -37.60
C LEU A 795 15.59 10.55 -39.13
N LEU A 796 16.70 10.70 -39.88
CA LEU A 796 16.72 10.87 -41.34
C LEU A 796 17.97 10.22 -41.98
N VAL A 797 17.78 9.54 -43.12
CA VAL A 797 18.87 8.98 -43.94
C VAL A 797 19.49 10.11 -44.77
N SER A 798 18.72 10.73 -45.65
CA SER A 798 19.16 11.86 -46.50
C SER A 798 17.94 12.38 -47.26
N GLY A 799 17.87 13.69 -47.50
CA GLY A 799 16.80 14.29 -48.31
C GLY A 799 16.16 15.51 -47.67
N ASP A 800 15.37 16.21 -48.48
CA ASP A 800 14.61 17.38 -48.04
C ASP A 800 13.41 16.95 -47.20
N VAL A 801 13.29 17.55 -46.02
CA VAL A 801 12.14 17.39 -45.14
C VAL A 801 11.13 18.47 -45.50
N VAL A 802 9.90 18.06 -45.80
CA VAL A 802 8.82 19.00 -46.10
C VAL A 802 7.96 19.15 -44.86
N GLY A 803 7.69 20.39 -44.46
CA GLY A 803 6.77 20.68 -43.37
C GLY A 803 5.34 20.25 -43.73
N THR A 804 4.55 19.86 -42.72
CA THR A 804 3.11 19.59 -42.89
C THR A 804 2.27 20.75 -42.33
N ALA A 805 0.94 20.60 -42.37
CA ALA A 805 0.03 21.52 -41.68
C ALA A 805 0.24 21.55 -40.15
N HIS A 806 0.90 20.53 -39.58
CA HIS A 806 1.19 20.42 -38.16
C HIS A 806 2.69 20.65 -37.88
N ARG A 807 3.03 21.60 -37.00
CA ARG A 807 4.42 22.04 -36.76
C ARG A 807 5.38 20.94 -36.29
N LYS A 808 4.89 19.96 -35.52
CA LYS A 808 5.69 18.82 -35.03
C LYS A 808 5.65 17.58 -35.91
N ILE A 809 5.00 17.65 -37.08
CA ILE A 809 4.91 16.53 -38.00
C ILE A 809 5.53 16.98 -39.32
N MET A 810 6.53 16.25 -39.74
CA MET A 810 7.27 16.50 -40.97
C MET A 810 7.08 15.32 -41.92
N ARG A 811 7.27 15.53 -43.21
CA ARG A 811 7.20 14.48 -44.23
C ARG A 811 8.58 14.29 -44.85
N ALA A 812 9.01 13.03 -44.95
CA ALA A 812 10.24 12.62 -45.60
C ALA A 812 9.94 11.88 -46.90
N GLN A 813 10.81 12.05 -47.89
CA GLN A 813 10.81 11.28 -49.12
C GLN A 813 11.98 10.31 -49.09
N GLU A 814 11.69 9.01 -49.19
CA GLU A 814 12.72 7.97 -49.32
C GLU A 814 12.41 7.08 -50.52
N GLY A 815 13.47 6.70 -51.23
CA GLY A 815 13.38 5.77 -52.35
C GLY A 815 12.93 4.39 -51.91
N HIS A 816 12.28 3.67 -52.83
CA HIS A 816 11.94 2.27 -52.68
C HIS A 816 11.95 1.58 -54.06
N PRO A 817 12.24 0.27 -54.11
CA PRO A 817 12.13 -0.49 -55.35
C PRO A 817 10.67 -0.58 -55.83
N PRO A 818 10.42 -0.73 -57.14
CA PRO A 818 9.10 -1.04 -57.67
C PRO A 818 8.54 -2.34 -57.08
N TRP A 819 7.21 -2.42 -56.92
CA TRP A 819 6.54 -3.57 -56.31
C TRP A 819 6.90 -4.92 -56.94
N THR A 820 7.03 -5.00 -58.27
CA THR A 820 7.36 -6.25 -58.96
C THR A 820 8.74 -6.78 -58.55
N GLU A 821 9.72 -5.88 -58.43
CA GLU A 821 11.08 -6.22 -58.00
C GLU A 821 11.08 -6.57 -56.51
N LEU A 822 10.46 -5.72 -55.68
CA LEU A 822 10.35 -5.94 -54.24
C LEU A 822 9.64 -7.25 -53.92
N ARG A 823 8.56 -7.59 -54.64
CA ARG A 823 7.79 -8.81 -54.41
C ARG A 823 8.59 -10.05 -54.78
N GLY A 824 9.32 -10.02 -55.90
CA GLY A 824 10.23 -11.11 -56.26
C GLY A 824 11.27 -11.33 -55.17
N ALA A 825 11.89 -10.24 -54.71
CA ALA A 825 12.86 -10.26 -53.63
C ALA A 825 12.24 -10.82 -52.32
N LEU A 826 11.08 -10.31 -51.90
CA LEU A 826 10.39 -10.74 -50.68
C LEU A 826 10.00 -12.23 -50.72
N ASN A 827 9.59 -12.76 -51.87
CA ASN A 827 9.31 -14.20 -52.00
C ASN A 827 10.58 -15.04 -51.76
N THR A 828 11.74 -14.60 -52.26
CA THR A 828 13.03 -15.26 -51.99
C THR A 828 13.39 -15.17 -50.51
N LEU A 829 13.21 -14.00 -49.88
CA LEU A 829 13.44 -13.82 -48.44
C LEU A 829 12.51 -14.69 -47.60
N GLU A 830 11.23 -14.81 -47.99
CA GLU A 830 10.22 -15.64 -47.31
C GLU A 830 10.63 -17.11 -47.35
N GLN A 831 11.05 -17.60 -48.52
CA GLN A 831 11.55 -18.96 -48.69
C GLN A 831 12.80 -19.21 -47.82
N ALA A 832 13.75 -18.27 -47.80
CA ALA A 832 14.93 -18.37 -46.94
C ALA A 832 14.56 -18.40 -45.44
N CYS A 833 13.56 -17.62 -45.04
CA CYS A 833 13.02 -17.62 -43.68
C CYS A 833 12.30 -18.94 -43.34
N ASP A 834 11.69 -19.61 -44.30
CA ASP A 834 11.02 -20.90 -44.12
C ASP A 834 11.99 -22.07 -44.05
N THR A 835 13.09 -22.02 -44.81
CA THR A 835 14.16 -23.02 -44.77
C THR A 835 15.22 -22.76 -43.69
N TYR A 836 15.08 -21.66 -42.93
CA TYR A 836 16.06 -21.22 -41.93
C TYR A 836 17.47 -21.00 -42.51
N ASP A 837 17.56 -20.47 -43.72
CA ASP A 837 18.82 -20.13 -44.39
C ASP A 837 19.28 -18.72 -43.98
N TYR A 838 20.05 -18.66 -42.90
CA TYR A 838 20.49 -17.40 -42.30
C TYR A 838 21.48 -16.62 -43.17
N ASP A 839 22.34 -17.30 -43.94
CA ASP A 839 23.32 -16.65 -44.81
C ASP A 839 22.62 -15.97 -45.99
N ALA A 840 21.61 -16.64 -46.56
CA ALA A 840 20.75 -16.04 -47.57
C ALA A 840 19.97 -14.84 -47.01
N VAL A 841 19.42 -14.94 -45.79
CA VAL A 841 18.73 -13.82 -45.12
C VAL A 841 19.67 -12.62 -44.94
N LYS A 842 20.91 -12.83 -44.47
CA LYS A 842 21.89 -11.76 -44.27
C LYS A 842 22.22 -11.05 -45.58
N THR A 843 22.63 -11.83 -46.59
CA THR A 843 22.97 -11.33 -47.93
C THR A 843 21.82 -10.52 -48.52
N PHE A 844 20.59 -10.97 -48.27
CA PHE A 844 19.39 -10.30 -48.76
C PHE A 844 19.14 -8.96 -48.06
N ILE A 845 19.29 -8.88 -46.73
CA ILE A 845 19.12 -7.63 -45.99
C ILE A 845 20.17 -6.59 -46.43
N GLU A 846 21.44 -7.00 -46.55
CA GLU A 846 22.54 -6.13 -46.99
C GLU A 846 22.36 -5.63 -48.43
N GLY A 847 21.80 -6.46 -49.31
CA GLY A 847 21.56 -6.09 -50.70
C GLY A 847 20.35 -5.19 -50.94
N LEU A 848 19.28 -5.33 -50.15
CA LEU A 848 18.00 -4.64 -50.39
C LEU A 848 17.81 -3.37 -49.55
N VAL A 849 18.38 -3.32 -48.34
CA VAL A 849 18.24 -2.18 -47.44
C VAL A 849 19.44 -1.26 -47.57
N GLU A 850 19.27 -0.17 -48.31
CA GLU A 850 20.33 0.81 -48.55
C GLU A 850 20.92 1.36 -47.22
N GLY A 851 22.25 1.27 -47.10
CA GLY A 851 22.97 1.71 -45.90
C GLY A 851 22.88 0.75 -44.70
N ALA A 852 22.44 -0.50 -44.91
CA ALA A 852 22.56 -1.55 -43.90
C ALA A 852 24.01 -2.03 -43.78
N ASP A 853 24.68 -1.69 -42.69
CA ASP A 853 25.98 -2.26 -42.32
C ASP A 853 25.78 -3.32 -41.23
N LEU A 854 25.66 -4.56 -41.70
CA LEU A 854 25.49 -5.76 -40.89
C LEU A 854 26.81 -6.54 -40.73
N GLU A 855 27.90 -6.08 -41.35
CA GLU A 855 29.18 -6.80 -41.45
C GLU A 855 29.92 -6.89 -40.11
N SER A 856 29.78 -5.89 -39.24
CA SER A 856 30.61 -5.78 -38.03
C SER A 856 30.04 -6.43 -36.76
N GLN A 857 28.78 -6.90 -36.75
CA GLN A 857 28.09 -7.23 -35.48
C GLN A 857 27.27 -8.53 -35.46
N LEU A 858 27.06 -9.18 -36.61
CA LEU A 858 26.40 -10.50 -36.68
C LEU A 858 27.47 -11.60 -36.67
N GLY A 859 27.94 -11.97 -35.47
CA GLY A 859 28.62 -13.25 -35.29
C GLY A 859 27.70 -14.41 -35.72
N ASP A 860 28.30 -15.55 -36.11
CA ASP A 860 27.63 -16.79 -36.56
C ASP A 860 26.12 -16.83 -36.25
N LEU A 861 25.29 -16.52 -37.25
CA LEU A 861 23.81 -16.55 -37.20
C LEU A 861 23.24 -17.95 -36.88
N THR A 862 24.10 -18.92 -36.60
CA THR A 862 23.74 -20.21 -36.04
C THR A 862 22.89 -20.06 -34.76
N PRO A 863 21.94 -20.97 -34.52
CA PRO A 863 21.02 -20.89 -33.40
C PRO A 863 21.76 -21.17 -32.08
N ARG A 864 22.51 -20.19 -31.58
CA ARG A 864 22.80 -20.14 -30.15
C ARG A 864 21.54 -19.59 -29.51
N ALA A 865 20.60 -20.48 -29.16
CA ALA A 865 19.60 -20.17 -28.15
C ALA A 865 20.33 -19.40 -27.05
N ALA A 866 19.94 -18.15 -26.77
CA ALA A 866 20.77 -17.19 -26.03
C ALA A 866 21.37 -17.85 -24.78
N VAL A 867 22.60 -18.36 -24.88
CA VAL A 867 23.30 -18.94 -23.75
C VAL A 867 23.79 -17.73 -22.99
N VAL A 868 22.95 -17.25 -22.08
CA VAL A 868 23.37 -16.28 -21.09
C VAL A 868 24.34 -17.02 -20.20
N GLU A 869 25.64 -16.91 -20.47
CA GLU A 869 26.67 -17.35 -19.53
C GLU A 869 26.47 -16.56 -18.24
N ILE A 870 25.82 -17.17 -17.24
CA ILE A 870 25.71 -16.63 -15.90
C ILE A 870 27.11 -16.74 -15.30
N LYS A 871 27.95 -15.72 -15.49
CA LYS A 871 29.21 -15.62 -14.77
C LYS A 871 28.86 -15.50 -13.28
N PRO A 872 29.36 -16.40 -12.41
CA PRO A 872 29.18 -16.24 -10.98
C PRO A 872 29.74 -14.88 -10.58
N ARG A 873 28.98 -14.14 -9.77
CA ARG A 873 29.38 -12.84 -9.22
C ARG A 873 30.79 -12.99 -8.66
N ALA A 874 31.74 -12.16 -9.10
CA ALA A 874 33.09 -12.17 -8.56
C ALA A 874 32.98 -12.08 -7.03
N THR A 875 33.30 -13.18 -6.35
CA THR A 875 33.35 -13.19 -4.90
C THR A 875 34.42 -12.21 -4.48
N ASP A 876 34.04 -11.21 -3.69
CA ASP A 876 34.98 -10.32 -3.02
C ASP A 876 36.10 -11.17 -2.42
N ASP A 877 37.33 -10.89 -2.85
CA ASP A 877 38.53 -11.52 -2.35
C ASP A 877 38.60 -11.32 -0.82
N PRO A 878 38.53 -12.40 -0.02
CA PRO A 878 38.60 -12.28 1.45
C PRO A 878 39.95 -11.76 1.94
N ALA A 879 40.94 -11.55 1.06
CA ALA A 879 42.26 -11.00 1.42
C ALA A 879 42.31 -9.46 1.62
N LYS A 880 41.21 -8.71 1.45
CA LYS A 880 41.19 -7.25 1.69
C LYS A 880 40.60 -6.80 3.04
N LYS A 881 40.43 -7.72 4.00
CA LYS A 881 40.17 -7.38 5.41
C LYS A 881 41.27 -7.94 6.31
N THR A 882 42.42 -7.28 6.31
CA THR A 882 43.40 -7.33 7.42
C THR A 882 43.86 -5.93 7.74
#